data_AF-A0A1M6SED6-F1
#
_entry.id   AF-A0A1M6SED6-F1
#
_cell.length_a   1.000
_cell.length_b   1.000
_cell.length_c   1.000
_cell.angle_alpha   90.00
_cell.angle_beta   90.00
_cell.angle_gamma   90.00
#
_symmetry.space_group_name_H-M   'P 1'
#
loop_
_entity.id
_entity.type
_entity.pdbx_description
1 polymer ?
#
loop_
_entity_poly.entity_id
_entity_poly.type
_entity_poly.pdbx_seq_one_letter_code
_entity_poly.pdbx_strand_id
1 'polypeptide(L)'
;MAYKFTIKGIRKFNEEKVVEKALLSFRGIANDPEVKVMYHEPSGEEKESYTVMTVNVSTQGVNIKHLIGGNIIVELPWLASQMDVRLCYAYLNAVKKAHRGARIMDEEDKGVKLTEADAKEQWQQRWQNMDEIINKGEKLVVAGAVRDFHLNPSKYIGRDEATNRIGEAFDDLVTIQWANLDAINVREEKRHVSEEEELSSIRIVDNQEDVFIGACQYVGMMKGNTCKMVKFEDFCHLMEKQDEFQLLDEAQALLNKMDVEQWNELFDRAGGIVRENFRKTFIMRWNTDISNYTLSEFEDAMEDFFDEGFYYDWSIWDYQKAHIGDKFYMIRTGEGANGVVMRGTIIGTPYPDEDWSGKGRKVYYIRMNLTNMIHPEKTPLLLTTDELTEAIPDFNWKEGHSGEILSDSQADKLEEVWKDYIERTHAISSEEVMEGDFNEFYKEKGWKKPECYQGHGDHIDTIMEPEEFLTHHLPDVGKWTFYDTAHTEITHNEYDNEKGDLLVVKTGGEMGMVALLLNNEKVGRLDFVCTYPFHKGIPHKLKIKKVAEWDSQVEAVVYAETEEMNIAFYATDYYTNKAKYVPGAELDIELAASGYKVVEGEEKTVLDAETSAKMRNDMGIEPEYDDEGNVLPMELYHNELVAYLSHNEEYPDDAEFASPIKSVEQVSLFGIDFIKAVISICHEPEETYVHLYFKKEYLPNAKKGTLVRGFLWMQGKIKA
;
A
#
# COMPACT_ATOMS: atom_id res chain seq x y z
N MET A 1 -22.89 9.98 -26.72
CA MET A 1 -22.70 8.58 -26.28
C MET A 1 -21.28 8.14 -26.62
N ALA A 2 -20.67 7.26 -25.83
CA ALA A 2 -19.35 6.69 -26.15
C ALA A 2 -19.43 5.82 -27.41
N TYR A 3 -18.33 5.73 -28.16
CA TYR A 3 -18.20 4.86 -29.34
C TYR A 3 -17.56 3.54 -28.93
N LYS A 4 -18.23 2.42 -29.20
CA LYS A 4 -17.81 1.10 -28.71
C LYS A 4 -17.16 0.25 -29.79
N PHE A 5 -16.08 -0.42 -29.41
CA PHE A 5 -15.46 -1.49 -30.18
C PHE A 5 -15.65 -2.81 -29.45
N THR A 6 -16.08 -3.84 -30.17
CA THR A 6 -16.16 -5.21 -29.65
C THR A 6 -15.04 -6.06 -30.22
N ILE A 7 -14.25 -6.68 -29.34
CA ILE A 7 -13.18 -7.60 -29.68
C ILE A 7 -13.66 -9.03 -29.41
N LYS A 8 -13.69 -9.85 -30.47
CA LYS A 8 -14.09 -11.26 -30.42
C LYS A 8 -12.93 -12.18 -30.83
N GLY A 9 -12.94 -13.42 -30.34
CA GLY A 9 -12.02 -14.48 -30.80
C GLY A 9 -10.69 -14.56 -30.04
N ILE A 10 -10.63 -14.05 -28.81
CA ILE A 10 -9.47 -14.16 -27.94
C ILE A 10 -9.70 -15.31 -26.95
N ARG A 11 -8.78 -16.28 -26.89
CA ARG A 11 -8.88 -17.44 -25.98
C ARG A 11 -8.18 -17.25 -24.63
N LYS A 12 -7.08 -16.49 -24.64
CA LYS A 12 -6.32 -16.06 -23.47
C LYS A 12 -5.85 -14.65 -23.77
N PHE A 13 -6.29 -13.70 -22.95
CA PHE A 13 -5.87 -12.31 -23.04
C PHE A 13 -4.76 -12.07 -22.03
N ASN A 14 -3.66 -11.45 -22.46
CA ASN A 14 -2.61 -10.98 -21.56
C ASN A 14 -2.66 -9.45 -21.64
N GLU A 15 -3.34 -8.85 -20.68
CA GLU A 15 -3.61 -7.42 -20.60
C GLU A 15 -2.32 -6.61 -20.50
N GLU A 16 -1.50 -6.93 -19.51
CA GLU A 16 -0.24 -6.24 -19.23
C GLU A 16 0.62 -6.10 -20.48
N LYS A 17 0.75 -7.19 -21.26
CA LYS A 17 1.51 -7.20 -22.52
C LYS A 17 0.85 -6.41 -23.65
N VAL A 18 -0.48 -6.29 -23.66
CA VAL A 18 -1.21 -5.47 -24.64
C VAL A 18 -1.09 -3.99 -24.29
N VAL A 19 -1.25 -3.65 -23.01
CA VAL A 19 -1.06 -2.29 -22.48
C VAL A 19 0.39 -1.87 -22.72
N GLU A 20 1.38 -2.63 -22.28
CA GLU A 20 2.81 -2.36 -22.51
C GLU A 20 3.11 -2.13 -24.00
N LYS A 21 2.55 -2.94 -24.90
CA LYS A 21 2.72 -2.76 -26.36
C LYS A 21 2.00 -1.54 -26.93
N ALA A 22 0.86 -1.17 -26.38
CA ALA A 22 0.20 0.08 -26.72
C ALA A 22 1.07 1.26 -26.29
N LEU A 23 1.63 1.20 -25.09
CA LEU A 23 2.53 2.20 -24.52
C LEU A 23 3.85 2.33 -25.28
N LEU A 24 4.43 1.22 -25.74
CA LEU A 24 5.62 1.22 -26.60
C LEU A 24 5.42 2.04 -27.89
N SER A 25 4.18 2.21 -28.37
CA SER A 25 3.91 3.03 -29.56
C SER A 25 3.98 4.54 -29.31
N PHE A 26 4.05 4.96 -28.04
CA PHE A 26 4.23 6.35 -27.62
C PHE A 26 5.67 6.70 -27.27
N ARG A 27 6.57 5.71 -27.11
CA ARG A 27 7.99 5.95 -26.80
C ARG A 27 8.68 6.77 -27.89
N GLY A 28 9.32 7.88 -27.51
CA GLY A 28 10.04 8.77 -28.43
C GLY A 28 9.21 9.95 -28.98
N ILE A 29 7.99 10.15 -28.47
CA ILE A 29 7.28 11.43 -28.56
C ILE A 29 7.85 12.35 -27.46
N ALA A 30 7.93 13.66 -27.70
CA ALA A 30 8.74 14.62 -26.94
C ALA A 30 8.58 14.68 -25.40
N ASN A 31 7.67 13.91 -24.78
CA ASN A 31 7.38 13.94 -23.35
C ASN A 31 7.11 12.54 -22.72
N ASP A 32 7.41 11.40 -23.38
CA ASP A 32 7.15 10.01 -22.90
C ASP A 32 5.97 9.91 -21.88
N PRO A 33 4.72 9.85 -22.37
CA PRO A 33 3.55 10.07 -21.53
C PRO A 33 3.39 8.99 -20.44
N GLU A 34 3.24 9.41 -19.19
CA GLU A 34 2.83 8.54 -18.08
C GLU A 34 1.39 8.07 -18.29
N VAL A 35 1.13 6.77 -18.10
CA VAL A 35 -0.20 6.18 -18.24
C VAL A 35 -0.61 5.51 -16.95
N LYS A 36 -1.82 5.83 -16.49
CA LYS A 36 -2.47 5.23 -15.32
C LYS A 36 -3.59 4.30 -15.77
N VAL A 37 -3.82 3.25 -14.98
CA VAL A 37 -4.94 2.32 -15.11
C VAL A 37 -5.77 2.43 -13.84
N MET A 38 -7.07 2.65 -13.98
CA MET A 38 -8.02 2.71 -12.87
C MET A 38 -9.01 1.57 -13.01
N TYR A 39 -9.03 0.66 -12.05
CA TYR A 39 -9.98 -0.45 -12.00
C TYR A 39 -11.33 0.02 -11.42
N HIS A 40 -12.41 -0.54 -11.96
CA HIS A 40 -13.78 -0.26 -11.53
C HIS A 40 -14.45 -1.54 -11.07
N GLU A 41 -15.39 -1.43 -10.13
CA GLU A 41 -16.27 -2.55 -9.78
C GLU A 41 -16.97 -3.11 -11.03
N PRO A 42 -16.81 -4.40 -11.36
CA PRO A 42 -17.47 -5.00 -12.52
C PRO A 42 -18.99 -5.03 -12.31
N SER A 43 -19.75 -4.68 -13.36
CA SER A 43 -21.22 -4.70 -13.31
C SER A 43 -21.84 -5.75 -14.25
N GLY A 44 -22.87 -6.45 -13.79
CA GLY A 44 -23.70 -7.34 -14.62
C GLY A 44 -22.93 -8.51 -15.27
N GLU A 45 -22.65 -8.39 -16.59
CA GLU A 45 -21.97 -9.42 -17.40
C GLU A 45 -20.43 -9.21 -17.50
N GLU A 46 -19.90 -8.24 -16.76
CA GLU A 46 -18.49 -7.89 -16.74
C GLU A 46 -17.72 -8.81 -15.77
N LYS A 47 -16.62 -9.37 -16.26
CA LYS A 47 -15.61 -10.06 -15.45
C LYS A 47 -14.63 -9.05 -14.83
N GLU A 48 -14.31 -7.99 -15.57
CA GLU A 48 -13.32 -6.98 -15.21
C GLU A 48 -13.61 -5.69 -15.98
N SER A 49 -13.41 -4.54 -15.34
CA SER A 49 -13.66 -3.21 -15.90
C SER A 49 -12.58 -2.24 -15.43
N TYR A 50 -11.98 -1.50 -16.35
CA TYR A 50 -10.97 -0.49 -16.02
C TYR A 50 -10.89 0.61 -17.07
N THR A 51 -10.32 1.75 -16.72
CA THR A 51 -10.03 2.88 -17.61
C THR A 51 -8.53 3.08 -17.73
N VAL A 52 -8.04 3.15 -18.96
CA VAL A 52 -6.63 3.49 -19.26
C VAL A 52 -6.58 4.96 -19.65
N MET A 53 -5.71 5.73 -19.02
CA MET A 53 -5.64 7.18 -19.16
C MET A 53 -4.20 7.68 -19.18
N THR A 54 -3.96 8.72 -19.98
CA THR A 54 -2.65 9.37 -20.06
C THR A 54 -2.62 10.63 -19.20
N VAL A 55 -1.65 10.68 -18.29
CA VAL A 55 -1.52 11.74 -17.28
C VAL A 55 -1.36 13.11 -17.93
N ASN A 56 -2.07 14.10 -17.39
CA ASN A 56 -2.09 15.50 -17.82
C ASN A 56 -2.61 15.77 -19.25
N VAL A 57 -3.16 14.78 -19.96
CA VAL A 57 -3.64 14.98 -21.35
C VAL A 57 -4.94 14.25 -21.69
N SER A 58 -5.32 13.22 -20.93
CA SER A 58 -6.61 12.55 -21.08
C SER A 58 -7.74 13.37 -20.45
N THR A 59 -8.92 13.39 -21.07
CA THR A 59 -10.12 14.00 -20.46
C THR A 59 -11.00 12.95 -19.79
N GLN A 60 -11.17 11.79 -20.43
CA GLN A 60 -12.06 10.73 -19.96
C GLN A 60 -11.40 9.35 -19.96
N GLY A 61 -10.20 9.20 -20.56
CA GLY A 61 -9.55 7.91 -20.73
C GLY A 61 -10.27 7.00 -21.73
N VAL A 62 -9.86 5.74 -21.77
CA VAL A 62 -10.45 4.69 -22.60
C VAL A 62 -10.91 3.55 -21.71
N ASN A 63 -12.21 3.26 -21.72
CA ASN A 63 -12.79 2.22 -20.86
C ASN A 63 -12.64 0.86 -21.53
N ILE A 64 -12.20 -0.14 -20.78
CA ILE A 64 -12.03 -1.51 -21.21
C ILE A 64 -12.82 -2.42 -20.28
N LYS A 65 -13.66 -3.26 -20.87
CA LYS A 65 -14.54 -4.18 -20.14
C LYS A 65 -14.36 -5.58 -20.69
N HIS A 66 -13.97 -6.51 -19.83
CA HIS A 66 -13.89 -7.93 -20.16
C HIS A 66 -15.19 -8.59 -19.75
N LEU A 67 -15.85 -9.27 -20.69
CA LEU A 67 -17.12 -9.93 -20.41
C LEU A 67 -16.91 -11.39 -20.02
N ILE A 68 -17.82 -11.93 -19.21
CA ILE A 68 -17.84 -13.34 -18.78
C ILE A 68 -17.88 -14.31 -19.99
N GLY A 69 -18.36 -13.87 -21.15
CA GLY A 69 -18.34 -14.61 -22.43
C GLY A 69 -17.04 -14.55 -23.23
N GLY A 70 -15.98 -13.90 -22.72
CA GLY A 70 -14.66 -13.82 -23.37
C GLY A 70 -14.52 -12.76 -24.47
N ASN A 71 -15.53 -11.89 -24.63
CA ASN A 71 -15.43 -10.69 -25.47
C ASN A 71 -14.85 -9.54 -24.65
N ILE A 72 -14.16 -8.63 -25.32
CA ILE A 72 -13.66 -7.39 -24.70
C ILE A 72 -14.36 -6.21 -25.38
N ILE A 73 -14.93 -5.31 -24.60
CA ILE A 73 -15.47 -4.04 -25.08
C ILE A 73 -14.43 -2.96 -24.78
N VAL A 74 -14.12 -2.14 -25.79
CA VAL A 74 -13.31 -0.92 -25.64
C VAL A 74 -14.21 0.26 -25.97
N GLU A 75 -14.47 1.14 -25.02
CA GLU A 75 -15.33 2.31 -25.20
C GLU A 75 -14.49 3.58 -25.26
N LEU A 76 -14.65 4.33 -26.35
CA LEU A 76 -14.04 5.65 -26.54
C LEU A 76 -15.06 6.73 -26.17
N PRO A 77 -14.87 7.47 -25.06
CA PRO A 77 -15.85 8.42 -24.55
C PRO A 77 -16.26 9.54 -25.51
N TRP A 78 -17.38 10.20 -25.16
CA TRP A 78 -18.06 11.18 -26.01
C TRP A 78 -17.31 12.52 -26.16
N LEU A 79 -16.50 12.88 -25.15
CA LEU A 79 -15.62 14.06 -25.10
C LEU A 79 -14.17 13.62 -24.83
N ALA A 80 -13.78 12.46 -25.36
CA ALA A 80 -12.42 11.94 -25.30
C ALA A 80 -11.44 12.93 -25.96
N SER A 81 -10.31 13.19 -25.29
CA SER A 81 -9.24 14.05 -25.80
C SER A 81 -8.61 13.46 -27.06
N GLN A 82 -7.82 14.28 -27.77
CA GLN A 82 -7.04 13.75 -28.90
C GLN A 82 -6.09 12.63 -28.45
N MET A 83 -5.56 12.71 -27.23
CA MET A 83 -4.70 11.65 -26.69
C MET A 83 -5.48 10.37 -26.40
N ASP A 84 -6.69 10.47 -25.83
CA ASP A 84 -7.56 9.31 -25.56
C ASP A 84 -7.90 8.56 -26.86
N VAL A 85 -8.17 9.30 -27.94
CA VAL A 85 -8.40 8.70 -29.27
C VAL A 85 -7.15 7.97 -29.75
N ARG A 86 -5.96 8.57 -29.62
CA ARG A 86 -4.70 7.92 -30.00
C ARG A 86 -4.43 6.67 -29.17
N LEU A 87 -4.64 6.74 -27.86
CA LEU A 87 -4.48 5.64 -26.91
C LEU A 87 -5.42 4.47 -27.25
N CYS A 88 -6.70 4.76 -27.53
CA CYS A 88 -7.68 3.76 -27.95
C CYS A 88 -7.22 3.01 -29.21
N TYR A 89 -6.80 3.74 -30.24
CA TYR A 89 -6.34 3.12 -31.49
C TYR A 89 -5.01 2.40 -31.35
N ALA A 90 -4.10 2.88 -30.50
CA ALA A 90 -2.86 2.19 -30.16
C ALA A 90 -3.15 0.86 -29.45
N TYR A 91 -4.07 0.87 -28.48
CA TYR A 91 -4.54 -0.31 -27.76
C TYR A 91 -5.16 -1.35 -28.72
N LEU A 92 -6.13 -0.94 -29.55
CA LEU A 92 -6.76 -1.82 -30.53
C LEU A 92 -5.75 -2.43 -31.53
N ASN A 93 -4.76 -1.64 -31.97
CA ASN A 93 -3.69 -2.13 -32.82
C ASN A 93 -2.74 -3.10 -32.09
N ALA A 94 -2.43 -2.85 -30.81
CA ALA A 94 -1.64 -3.74 -29.98
C ALA A 94 -2.33 -5.10 -29.79
N VAL A 95 -3.65 -5.10 -29.54
CA VAL A 95 -4.46 -6.32 -29.50
C VAL A 95 -4.36 -7.10 -30.81
N LYS A 96 -4.55 -6.43 -31.96
CA LYS A 96 -4.47 -7.09 -33.29
C LYS A 96 -3.09 -7.67 -33.57
N LYS A 97 -2.01 -7.03 -33.11
CA LYS A 97 -0.63 -7.53 -33.22
C LYS A 97 -0.38 -8.73 -32.30
N ALA A 98 -0.85 -8.69 -31.06
CA ALA A 98 -0.68 -9.75 -30.08
C ALA A 98 -1.55 -10.98 -30.40
N HIS A 99 -2.74 -10.76 -30.96
CA HIS A 99 -3.75 -11.77 -31.24
C HIS A 99 -4.21 -11.66 -32.69
N ARG A 100 -3.45 -12.26 -33.63
CA ARG A 100 -3.76 -12.23 -35.07
C ARG A 100 -5.16 -12.79 -35.44
N GLY A 101 -5.77 -13.59 -34.57
CA GLY A 101 -7.11 -14.13 -34.74
C GLY A 101 -8.24 -13.24 -34.18
N ALA A 102 -7.92 -12.15 -33.48
CA ALA A 102 -8.90 -11.24 -32.92
C ALA A 102 -9.63 -10.48 -34.03
N ARG A 103 -10.96 -10.39 -33.90
CA ARG A 103 -11.83 -9.59 -34.76
C ARG A 103 -12.30 -8.39 -33.97
N ILE A 104 -12.03 -7.20 -34.48
CA ILE A 104 -12.43 -5.93 -33.88
C ILE A 104 -13.55 -5.36 -34.73
N MET A 105 -14.68 -5.07 -34.10
CA MET A 105 -15.90 -4.62 -34.76
C MET A 105 -16.40 -3.34 -34.08
N ASP A 106 -17.06 -2.48 -34.85
CA ASP A 106 -17.76 -1.30 -34.34
C ASP A 106 -19.14 -1.66 -33.76
N GLU A 107 -19.90 -0.62 -33.39
CA GLU A 107 -21.27 -0.73 -32.86
C GLU A 107 -22.27 -1.35 -33.85
N GLU A 108 -21.96 -1.34 -35.15
CA GLU A 108 -22.79 -1.94 -36.20
C GLU A 108 -22.33 -3.37 -36.56
N ASP A 109 -21.48 -3.99 -35.72
CA ASP A 109 -20.83 -5.29 -35.94
C ASP A 109 -20.01 -5.34 -37.26
N LYS A 110 -19.54 -4.18 -37.76
CA LYS A 110 -18.69 -4.09 -38.97
C LYS A 110 -17.22 -4.09 -38.59
N GLY A 111 -16.39 -4.78 -39.39
CA GLY A 111 -14.95 -4.85 -39.18
C GLY A 111 -14.26 -3.51 -39.41
N VAL A 112 -13.43 -3.07 -38.45
CA VAL A 112 -12.73 -1.78 -38.49
C VAL A 112 -11.29 -1.90 -39.01
N LYS A 113 -10.80 -0.86 -39.72
CA LYS A 113 -9.45 -0.85 -40.33
C LYS A 113 -8.35 -0.34 -39.40
N LEU A 114 -8.70 0.42 -38.35
CA LEU A 114 -7.80 0.94 -37.32
C LEU A 114 -6.64 1.81 -37.85
N THR A 115 -6.95 2.62 -38.88
CA THR A 115 -5.98 3.52 -39.52
C THR A 115 -5.90 4.88 -38.82
N GLU A 116 -4.86 5.65 -39.13
CA GLU A 116 -4.74 7.04 -38.65
C GLU A 116 -5.88 7.93 -39.17
N ALA A 117 -6.42 7.65 -40.36
CA ALA A 117 -7.58 8.36 -40.90
C ALA A 117 -8.83 8.10 -40.05
N ASP A 118 -9.06 6.85 -39.65
CA ASP A 118 -10.18 6.48 -38.77
C ASP A 118 -10.05 7.17 -37.39
N ALA A 119 -8.82 7.22 -36.84
CA ALA A 119 -8.56 7.95 -35.60
C ALA A 119 -8.83 9.46 -35.72
N LYS A 120 -8.45 10.09 -36.85
CA LYS A 120 -8.73 11.51 -37.13
C LYS A 120 -10.22 11.79 -37.25
N GLU A 121 -10.98 10.89 -37.87
CA GLU A 121 -12.45 10.98 -37.96
C GLU A 121 -13.10 10.90 -36.58
N GLN A 122 -12.65 9.95 -35.75
CA GLN A 122 -13.15 9.83 -34.38
C GLN A 122 -12.83 11.07 -33.54
N TRP A 123 -11.62 11.64 -33.66
CA TRP A 123 -11.28 12.92 -33.02
C TRP A 123 -12.18 14.05 -33.51
N GLN A 124 -12.43 14.14 -34.82
CA GLN A 124 -13.26 15.20 -35.36
C GLN A 124 -14.73 15.12 -34.91
N GLN A 125 -15.23 13.92 -34.65
CA GLN A 125 -16.53 13.76 -34.02
C GLN A 125 -16.55 14.35 -32.59
N ARG A 126 -15.49 14.16 -31.79
CA ARG A 126 -15.41 14.70 -30.41
C ARG A 126 -15.31 16.21 -30.42
N TRP A 127 -14.56 16.75 -31.38
CA TRP A 127 -14.49 18.17 -31.65
C TRP A 127 -15.87 18.78 -31.91
N GLN A 128 -16.66 18.15 -32.79
CA GLN A 128 -18.04 18.57 -33.08
C GLN A 128 -18.94 18.47 -31.85
N ASN A 129 -18.81 17.41 -31.06
CA ASN A 129 -19.57 17.26 -29.82
C ASN A 129 -19.31 18.43 -28.85
N MET A 130 -18.04 18.83 -28.69
CA MET A 130 -17.68 19.97 -27.85
C MET A 130 -18.23 21.29 -28.42
N ASP A 131 -18.16 21.50 -29.73
CA ASP A 131 -18.73 22.69 -30.38
C ASP A 131 -20.25 22.80 -30.16
N GLU A 132 -20.98 21.68 -30.28
CA GLU A 132 -22.41 21.62 -29.98
C GLU A 132 -22.72 22.02 -28.52
N ILE A 133 -21.92 21.56 -27.56
CA ILE A 133 -22.07 21.89 -26.14
C ILE A 133 -21.81 23.39 -25.92
N ILE A 134 -20.72 23.93 -26.47
CA ILE A 134 -20.38 25.36 -26.38
C ILE A 134 -21.51 26.21 -26.97
N ASN A 135 -22.03 25.85 -28.15
CA ASN A 135 -23.08 26.61 -28.82
C ASN A 135 -24.44 26.54 -28.10
N LYS A 136 -24.73 25.44 -27.38
CA LYS A 136 -25.91 25.37 -26.49
C LYS A 136 -25.76 26.30 -25.29
N GLY A 137 -24.55 26.45 -24.74
CA GLY A 137 -24.28 27.30 -23.58
C GLY A 137 -24.87 26.81 -22.26
N GLU A 138 -25.42 25.61 -22.23
CA GLU A 138 -26.05 25.01 -21.06
C GLU A 138 -25.00 24.31 -20.21
N LYS A 139 -25.11 24.44 -18.88
CA LYS A 139 -24.26 23.70 -17.93
C LYS A 139 -24.48 22.20 -18.12
N LEU A 140 -23.39 21.43 -18.18
CA LEU A 140 -23.43 19.99 -18.40
C LEU A 140 -22.55 19.27 -17.38
N VAL A 141 -23.03 18.13 -16.90
CA VAL A 141 -22.22 17.17 -16.15
C VAL A 141 -21.57 16.20 -17.14
N VAL A 142 -20.24 16.11 -17.08
CA VAL A 142 -19.44 15.20 -17.91
C VAL A 142 -18.73 14.22 -17.01
N ALA A 143 -18.91 12.93 -17.27
CA ALA A 143 -18.14 11.88 -16.59
C ALA A 143 -16.67 11.97 -17.00
N GLY A 144 -15.78 12.31 -16.08
CA GLY A 144 -14.34 12.26 -16.30
C GLY A 144 -13.77 10.85 -16.19
N ALA A 145 -12.45 10.77 -16.26
CA ALA A 145 -11.68 9.57 -16.00
C ALA A 145 -11.65 9.19 -14.50
N VAL A 146 -11.72 10.20 -13.61
CA VAL A 146 -11.64 10.00 -12.14
C VAL A 146 -12.91 10.46 -11.43
N ARG A 147 -13.57 11.53 -11.93
CA ARG A 147 -14.71 12.21 -11.27
C ARG A 147 -15.64 12.82 -12.30
N ASP A 148 -16.87 13.11 -11.90
CA ASP A 148 -17.79 13.92 -12.71
C ASP A 148 -17.45 15.41 -12.62
N PHE A 149 -17.51 16.12 -13.75
CA PHE A 149 -17.23 17.55 -13.85
C PHE A 149 -18.43 18.33 -14.33
N HIS A 150 -18.59 19.52 -13.77
CA HIS A 150 -19.61 20.48 -14.20
C HIS A 150 -18.94 21.52 -15.09
N LEU A 151 -19.14 21.39 -16.40
CA LEU A 151 -18.64 22.36 -17.35
C LEU A 151 -19.65 23.49 -17.51
N ASN A 152 -19.16 24.74 -17.51
CA ASN A 152 -19.91 25.88 -18.01
C ASN A 152 -19.43 26.27 -19.42
N PRO A 153 -20.10 25.83 -20.49
CA PRO A 153 -19.66 26.11 -21.85
C PRO A 153 -19.89 27.57 -22.27
N SER A 154 -20.72 28.32 -21.54
CA SER A 154 -21.04 29.71 -21.88
C SER A 154 -19.82 30.63 -21.86
N LYS A 155 -18.77 30.29 -21.10
CA LYS A 155 -17.49 31.05 -21.07
C LYS A 155 -16.74 31.07 -22.40
N TYR A 156 -17.10 30.18 -23.33
CA TYR A 156 -16.52 30.09 -24.67
C TYR A 156 -17.42 30.68 -25.77
N ILE A 157 -18.65 31.09 -25.45
CA ILE A 157 -19.56 31.72 -26.42
C ILE A 157 -19.00 33.06 -26.86
N GLY A 158 -19.00 33.31 -28.17
CA GLY A 158 -18.51 34.56 -28.76
C GLY A 158 -16.98 34.67 -28.87
N ARG A 159 -16.21 33.67 -28.39
CA ARG A 159 -14.79 33.54 -28.75
C ARG A 159 -14.68 33.11 -30.23
N ASP A 160 -13.73 33.69 -30.96
CA ASP A 160 -13.57 33.50 -32.41
C ASP A 160 -12.90 32.15 -32.73
N GLU A 161 -13.13 31.59 -33.93
CA GLU A 161 -12.43 30.36 -34.38
C GLU A 161 -10.91 30.55 -34.41
N ALA A 162 -10.44 31.79 -34.62
CA ALA A 162 -9.02 32.15 -34.54
C ALA A 162 -8.37 31.89 -33.17
N THR A 163 -9.16 31.83 -32.08
CA THR A 163 -8.68 31.53 -30.72
C THR A 163 -8.69 30.04 -30.37
N ASN A 164 -9.14 29.16 -31.27
CA ASN A 164 -9.30 27.72 -30.98
C ASN A 164 -10.11 27.46 -29.69
N ARG A 165 -11.26 28.11 -29.53
CA ARG A 165 -12.14 27.99 -28.35
C ARG A 165 -12.48 26.55 -27.94
N ILE A 166 -12.53 25.64 -28.92
CA ILE A 166 -12.81 24.22 -28.70
C ILE A 166 -11.60 23.54 -28.07
N GLY A 167 -10.39 23.82 -28.59
CA GLY A 167 -9.14 23.40 -27.97
C GLY A 167 -9.01 23.89 -26.53
N GLU A 168 -9.28 25.18 -26.29
CA GLU A 168 -9.30 25.73 -24.92
C GLU A 168 -10.27 24.98 -24.00
N ALA A 169 -11.45 24.62 -24.50
CA ALA A 169 -12.41 23.84 -23.72
C ALA A 169 -11.93 22.42 -23.39
N PHE A 170 -11.18 21.78 -24.29
CA PHE A 170 -10.52 20.51 -23.99
C PHE A 170 -9.36 20.69 -23.00
N ASP A 171 -8.54 21.73 -23.14
CA ASP A 171 -7.41 22.02 -22.25
C ASP A 171 -7.89 22.33 -20.82
N ASP A 172 -8.97 23.09 -20.67
CA ASP A 172 -9.62 23.32 -19.37
C ASP A 172 -10.16 22.01 -18.79
N LEU A 173 -10.80 21.15 -19.61
CA LEU A 173 -11.31 19.86 -19.16
C LEU A 173 -10.17 18.93 -18.70
N VAL A 174 -9.04 18.91 -19.42
CA VAL A 174 -7.82 18.21 -19.01
C VAL A 174 -7.31 18.78 -17.69
N THR A 175 -7.19 20.11 -17.58
CA THR A 175 -6.71 20.76 -16.36
C THR A 175 -7.58 20.39 -15.16
N ILE A 176 -8.91 20.46 -15.30
CA ILE A 176 -9.87 20.10 -14.25
C ILE A 176 -9.76 18.60 -13.88
N GLN A 177 -9.51 17.74 -14.86
CA GLN A 177 -9.37 16.29 -14.66
C GLN A 177 -8.09 15.93 -13.88
N TRP A 178 -7.00 16.66 -14.10
CA TRP A 178 -5.69 16.33 -13.54
C TRP A 178 -5.25 17.24 -12.39
N ALA A 179 -5.93 18.37 -12.17
CA ALA A 179 -5.66 19.23 -11.04
C ALA A 179 -5.98 18.48 -9.74
N ASN A 180 -4.93 18.25 -8.93
CA ASN A 180 -4.97 17.55 -7.66
C ASN A 180 -5.76 16.23 -7.71
N LEU A 181 -5.30 15.30 -8.55
CA LEU A 181 -5.87 13.95 -8.68
C LEU A 181 -5.98 13.24 -7.32
N ASP A 182 -5.05 13.56 -6.40
CA ASP A 182 -4.95 12.99 -5.06
C ASP A 182 -5.89 13.68 -4.04
N ALA A 183 -6.45 14.87 -4.33
CA ALA A 183 -7.34 15.56 -3.40
C ALA A 183 -8.64 14.76 -3.19
N ILE A 184 -9.19 14.65 -1.99
CA ILE A 184 -10.43 13.89 -1.74
C ILE A 184 -11.63 14.49 -2.49
N ASN A 185 -12.41 13.64 -3.17
CA ASN A 185 -13.69 14.06 -3.76
C ASN A 185 -14.77 14.19 -2.67
N VAL A 186 -15.11 15.41 -2.28
CA VAL A 186 -16.11 15.67 -1.22
C VAL A 186 -17.46 15.20 -1.70
N ARG A 187 -18.06 14.21 -1.05
CA ARG A 187 -19.37 13.68 -1.44
C ARG A 187 -20.47 14.72 -1.27
N GLU A 188 -21.47 14.68 -2.16
CA GLU A 188 -22.67 15.48 -2.02
C GLU A 188 -23.57 14.89 -0.93
N GLU A 189 -23.98 15.73 0.01
CA GLU A 189 -25.00 15.45 1.02
C GLU A 189 -26.29 16.18 0.66
N LYS A 190 -27.44 15.51 0.80
CA LYS A 190 -28.76 16.17 0.74
C LYS A 190 -29.25 16.41 2.16
N ARG A 191 -29.42 17.67 2.57
CA ARG A 191 -29.94 18.03 3.90
C ARG A 191 -30.95 19.16 3.81
N HIS A 192 -31.89 19.17 4.75
CA HIS A 192 -32.76 20.32 4.97
C HIS A 192 -31.97 21.44 5.66
N VAL A 193 -31.89 22.59 5.01
CA VAL A 193 -31.16 23.77 5.53
C VAL A 193 -32.03 24.54 6.54
N SER A 194 -33.36 24.53 6.35
CA SER A 194 -34.38 24.97 7.31
C SER A 194 -35.60 24.05 7.28
N GLU A 195 -36.49 24.15 8.27
CA GLU A 195 -37.71 23.31 8.35
C GLU A 195 -38.69 23.54 7.18
N GLU A 196 -38.57 24.68 6.49
CA GLU A 196 -39.45 25.09 5.38
C GLU A 196 -38.79 24.91 3.99
N GLU A 197 -37.50 24.57 3.93
CA GLU A 197 -36.73 24.49 2.68
C GLU A 197 -36.62 23.03 2.18
N GLU A 198 -36.65 22.86 0.87
CA GLU A 198 -36.42 21.57 0.23
C GLU A 198 -35.00 21.05 0.53
N LEU A 199 -34.79 19.74 0.31
CA LEU A 199 -33.48 19.10 0.43
C LEU A 199 -32.45 19.83 -0.46
N SER A 200 -31.52 20.54 0.18
CA SER A 200 -30.47 21.29 -0.50
C SER A 200 -29.23 20.43 -0.66
N SER A 201 -28.47 20.66 -1.73
CA SER A 201 -27.18 20.01 -1.94
C SER A 201 -26.07 20.70 -1.14
N ILE A 202 -25.36 19.92 -0.34
CA ILE A 202 -24.29 20.41 0.54
C ILE A 202 -23.04 19.57 0.34
N ARG A 203 -21.86 20.18 0.35
CA ARG A 203 -20.56 19.48 0.44
C ARG A 203 -19.83 19.94 1.69
N ILE A 204 -19.47 18.99 2.56
CA ILE A 204 -18.89 19.30 3.87
C ILE A 204 -17.38 19.25 3.79
N VAL A 205 -16.73 20.30 4.30
CA VAL A 205 -15.27 20.48 4.28
C VAL A 205 -14.78 20.79 5.69
N ASP A 206 -13.72 20.13 6.13
CA ASP A 206 -13.23 20.16 7.51
C ASP A 206 -11.74 20.48 7.66
N ASN A 207 -11.07 20.83 6.56
CA ASN A 207 -9.67 21.22 6.50
C ASN A 207 -8.68 20.14 7.00
N GLN A 208 -9.04 18.86 6.90
CA GLN A 208 -8.14 17.77 7.24
C GLN A 208 -7.15 17.44 6.12
N GLU A 209 -7.60 17.54 4.87
CA GLU A 209 -6.89 17.12 3.66
C GLU A 209 -7.21 18.07 2.50
N ASP A 210 -6.48 17.92 1.38
CA ASP A 210 -6.79 18.60 0.13
C ASP A 210 -8.07 18.02 -0.45
N VAL A 211 -8.99 18.87 -0.89
CA VAL A 211 -10.32 18.43 -1.34
C VAL A 211 -10.75 19.05 -2.66
N PHE A 212 -11.49 18.26 -3.44
CA PHE A 212 -12.26 18.69 -4.59
C PHE A 212 -13.73 18.87 -4.19
N ILE A 213 -14.23 20.08 -4.37
CA ILE A 213 -15.61 20.47 -4.11
C ILE A 213 -16.33 20.52 -5.45
N GLY A 214 -17.10 19.48 -5.77
CA GLY A 214 -17.98 19.49 -6.94
C GLY A 214 -19.19 20.42 -6.77
N ALA A 215 -20.09 20.45 -7.75
CA ALA A 215 -21.27 21.31 -7.68
C ALA A 215 -22.15 21.02 -6.45
N CYS A 216 -22.51 22.09 -5.75
CA CYS A 216 -23.43 22.09 -4.61
C CYS A 216 -24.06 23.48 -4.45
N GLN A 217 -25.17 23.55 -3.73
CA GLN A 217 -25.81 24.80 -3.35
C GLN A 217 -25.11 25.43 -2.14
N TYR A 218 -24.69 24.59 -1.20
CA TYR A 218 -23.97 25.01 0.01
C TYR A 218 -22.65 24.25 0.19
N VAL A 219 -21.65 24.94 0.73
CA VAL A 219 -20.45 24.37 1.31
C VAL A 219 -20.61 24.44 2.83
N GLY A 220 -20.59 23.29 3.50
CA GLY A 220 -20.60 23.23 4.96
C GLY A 220 -19.19 23.25 5.49
N MET A 221 -18.74 24.40 5.98
CA MET A 221 -17.44 24.52 6.64
C MET A 221 -17.55 23.93 8.04
N MET A 222 -16.62 23.07 8.45
CA MET A 222 -16.58 22.49 9.79
C MET A 222 -15.54 23.19 10.68
N LYS A 223 -15.89 23.39 11.94
CA LYS A 223 -14.99 23.77 13.04
C LYS A 223 -15.39 22.93 14.25
N GLY A 224 -14.65 21.87 14.53
CA GLY A 224 -15.10 20.83 15.47
C GLY A 224 -16.39 20.17 14.97
N ASN A 225 -17.42 20.09 15.82
CA ASN A 225 -18.75 19.59 15.42
C ASN A 225 -19.73 20.70 14.98
N THR A 226 -19.25 21.93 14.83
CA THR A 226 -20.05 23.05 14.33
C THR A 226 -19.89 23.13 12.81
N CYS A 227 -21.01 23.07 12.10
CA CYS A 227 -21.05 23.29 10.65
C CYS A 227 -21.62 24.67 10.36
N LYS A 228 -20.96 25.41 9.48
CA LYS A 228 -21.48 26.64 8.91
C LYS A 228 -21.76 26.41 7.43
N MET A 229 -23.05 26.39 7.08
CA MET A 229 -23.51 26.19 5.71
C MET A 229 -23.52 27.53 4.98
N VAL A 230 -22.59 27.67 4.04
CA VAL A 230 -22.35 28.88 3.24
C VAL A 230 -22.80 28.59 1.81
N LYS A 231 -23.51 29.51 1.13
CA LYS A 231 -23.82 29.30 -0.29
C LYS A 231 -22.53 29.17 -1.09
N PHE A 232 -22.49 28.32 -2.11
CA PHE A 232 -21.27 28.08 -2.89
C PHE A 232 -20.65 29.38 -3.43
N GLU A 233 -21.46 30.31 -3.96
CA GLU A 233 -21.00 31.61 -4.44
C GLU A 233 -20.36 32.47 -3.32
N ASP A 234 -21.01 32.53 -2.15
CA ASP A 234 -20.51 33.26 -0.98
C ASP A 234 -19.22 32.63 -0.44
N PHE A 235 -19.12 31.30 -0.47
CA PHE A 235 -17.92 30.55 -0.12
C PHE A 235 -16.77 30.88 -1.08
N CYS A 236 -17.03 30.89 -2.39
CA CYS A 236 -16.02 31.27 -3.38
C CYS A 236 -15.53 32.71 -3.17
N HIS A 237 -16.43 33.65 -2.89
CA HIS A 237 -16.05 35.04 -2.57
C HIS A 237 -15.24 35.17 -1.27
N LEU A 238 -15.57 34.36 -0.26
CA LEU A 238 -14.80 34.30 0.97
C LEU A 238 -13.37 33.80 0.71
N MET A 239 -13.24 32.81 -0.18
CA MET A 239 -12.00 32.10 -0.46
C MET A 239 -11.15 32.72 -1.58
N GLU A 240 -11.66 33.67 -2.37
CA GLU A 240 -11.00 34.20 -3.60
C GLU A 240 -9.57 34.74 -3.40
N LYS A 241 -9.20 35.06 -2.15
CA LYS A 241 -7.89 35.64 -1.77
C LYS A 241 -6.97 34.66 -1.06
N GLN A 242 -7.40 33.41 -0.89
CA GLN A 242 -6.59 32.37 -0.26
C GLN A 242 -5.78 31.64 -1.33
N ASP A 243 -4.50 31.41 -1.06
CA ASP A 243 -3.60 30.73 -2.01
C ASP A 243 -3.98 29.24 -2.15
N GLU A 244 -4.61 28.67 -1.12
CA GLU A 244 -5.05 27.28 -1.07
C GLU A 244 -6.37 27.04 -1.85
N PHE A 245 -7.04 28.10 -2.33
CA PHE A 245 -8.31 27.97 -3.03
C PHE A 245 -8.16 28.26 -4.53
N GLN A 246 -8.65 27.34 -5.35
CA GLN A 246 -8.72 27.50 -6.79
C GLN A 246 -10.13 27.19 -7.29
N LEU A 247 -10.83 28.20 -7.81
CA LEU A 247 -12.05 28.00 -8.57
C LEU A 247 -11.70 27.41 -9.94
N LEU A 248 -12.10 26.16 -10.18
CA LEU A 248 -11.77 25.42 -11.40
C LEU A 248 -12.73 25.75 -12.55
N ASP A 249 -14.01 25.88 -12.23
CA ASP A 249 -15.06 26.41 -13.12
C ASP A 249 -16.17 27.02 -12.24
N GLU A 250 -17.28 27.47 -12.81
CA GLU A 250 -18.33 28.21 -12.06
C GLU A 250 -18.95 27.45 -10.87
N ALA A 251 -18.92 26.12 -10.89
CA ALA A 251 -19.61 25.28 -9.90
C ALA A 251 -18.69 24.25 -9.22
N GLN A 252 -17.38 24.41 -9.30
CA GLN A 252 -16.46 23.46 -8.68
C GLN A 252 -15.11 24.10 -8.34
N ALA A 253 -14.50 23.66 -7.26
CA ALA A 253 -13.28 24.24 -6.75
C ALA A 253 -12.35 23.19 -6.15
N LEU A 254 -11.06 23.50 -6.13
CA LEU A 254 -10.07 22.85 -5.28
C LEU A 254 -9.83 23.71 -4.05
N LEU A 255 -9.68 23.02 -2.93
CA LEU A 255 -9.34 23.61 -1.65
C LEU A 255 -8.24 22.74 -1.04
N ASN A 256 -7.02 23.24 -1.05
CA ASN A 256 -5.92 22.61 -0.33
C ASN A 256 -6.05 22.88 1.17
N LYS A 257 -5.43 22.03 1.97
CA LYS A 257 -5.37 22.18 3.41
C LYS A 257 -4.73 23.51 3.79
N MET A 258 -5.44 24.27 4.62
CA MET A 258 -5.01 25.55 5.15
C MET A 258 -4.45 25.39 6.56
N ASP A 259 -3.71 26.41 7.03
CA ASP A 259 -3.39 26.54 8.44
C ASP A 259 -4.68 26.57 9.29
N VAL A 260 -4.64 25.95 10.48
CA VAL A 260 -5.83 25.79 11.33
C VAL A 260 -6.33 27.14 11.86
N GLU A 261 -5.45 28.09 12.15
CA GLU A 261 -5.85 29.43 12.60
C GLU A 261 -6.51 30.19 11.44
N GLN A 262 -5.90 30.14 10.25
CA GLN A 262 -6.46 30.72 9.02
C GLN A 262 -7.86 30.14 8.71
N TRP A 263 -8.03 28.82 8.76
CA TRP A 263 -9.32 28.16 8.56
C TRP A 263 -10.37 28.61 9.58
N ASN A 264 -9.98 28.70 10.85
CA ASN A 264 -10.87 29.13 11.93
C ASN A 264 -11.30 30.60 11.77
N GLU A 265 -10.40 31.49 11.33
CA GLU A 265 -10.72 32.88 11.03
C GLU A 265 -11.69 33.00 9.85
N LEU A 266 -11.47 32.22 8.78
CA LEU A 266 -12.36 32.16 7.63
C LEU A 266 -13.74 31.62 8.02
N PHE A 267 -13.77 30.55 8.82
CA PHE A 267 -15.00 30.01 9.39
C PHE A 267 -15.73 31.09 10.19
N ASP A 268 -15.07 31.83 11.07
CA ASP A 268 -15.72 32.83 11.92
C ASP A 268 -16.25 34.02 11.10
N ARG A 269 -15.51 34.43 10.05
CA ARG A 269 -15.90 35.50 9.11
C ARG A 269 -17.01 35.09 8.14
N ALA A 270 -17.12 33.81 7.83
CA ALA A 270 -18.12 33.32 6.90
C ALA A 270 -19.53 33.68 7.39
N GLY A 271 -20.34 34.21 6.47
CA GLY A 271 -21.79 34.26 6.65
C GLY A 271 -22.40 32.86 6.55
N GLY A 272 -23.71 32.75 6.66
CA GLY A 272 -24.43 31.49 6.47
C GLY A 272 -25.09 30.95 7.72
N ILE A 273 -25.59 29.73 7.61
CA ILE A 273 -26.43 29.10 8.64
C ILE A 273 -25.54 28.21 9.51
N VAL A 274 -25.44 28.56 10.79
CA VAL A 274 -24.68 27.79 11.77
C VAL A 274 -25.54 26.67 12.33
N ARG A 275 -24.96 25.47 12.39
CA ARG A 275 -25.51 24.28 13.00
C ARG A 275 -24.47 23.72 13.97
N GLU A 276 -24.70 23.94 15.26
CA GLU A 276 -24.00 23.21 16.30
C GLU A 276 -24.37 21.72 16.24
N ASN A 277 -23.44 20.87 16.65
CA ASN A 277 -23.62 19.42 16.72
C ASN A 277 -24.13 18.81 15.40
N PHE A 278 -23.48 19.20 14.31
CA PHE A 278 -23.92 18.91 12.95
C PHE A 278 -23.83 17.42 12.60
N ARG A 279 -22.80 16.73 13.11
CA ARG A 279 -22.65 15.27 13.00
C ARG A 279 -23.24 14.62 14.25
N LYS A 280 -24.15 13.68 14.03
CA LYS A 280 -24.74 12.87 15.10
C LYS A 280 -23.89 11.62 15.37
N THR A 281 -24.02 11.07 16.57
CA THR A 281 -23.42 9.78 16.93
C THR A 281 -24.50 8.73 17.07
N PHE A 282 -24.43 7.71 16.21
CA PHE A 282 -25.35 6.59 16.20
C PHE A 282 -24.76 5.38 16.93
N ILE A 283 -25.60 4.69 17.68
CA ILE A 283 -25.31 3.39 18.28
C ILE A 283 -25.91 2.31 17.39
N MET A 284 -25.05 1.60 16.68
CA MET A 284 -25.42 0.40 15.93
C MET A 284 -25.35 -0.80 16.86
N ARG A 285 -26.20 -1.79 16.60
CA ARG A 285 -26.22 -3.02 17.41
C ARG A 285 -26.06 -4.23 16.54
N TRP A 286 -25.14 -5.08 16.95
CA TRP A 286 -25.02 -6.45 16.50
C TRP A 286 -25.41 -7.35 17.66
N ASN A 287 -26.61 -7.92 17.58
CA ASN A 287 -27.07 -8.89 18.55
C ASN A 287 -26.85 -10.30 17.99
N THR A 288 -25.88 -11.02 18.53
CA THR A 288 -25.47 -12.36 18.03
C THR A 288 -26.54 -13.43 18.19
N ASP A 289 -27.51 -13.25 19.09
CA ASP A 289 -28.57 -14.23 19.33
C ASP A 289 -29.64 -14.22 18.23
N ILE A 290 -29.75 -13.11 17.51
CA ILE A 290 -30.82 -12.89 16.53
C ILE A 290 -30.34 -12.44 15.17
N SER A 291 -29.12 -11.89 15.04
CA SER A 291 -28.59 -11.42 13.77
C SER A 291 -28.25 -12.59 12.85
N ASN A 292 -28.43 -12.39 11.54
CA ASN A 292 -27.88 -13.30 10.54
C ASN A 292 -26.38 -13.09 10.32
N TYR A 293 -25.82 -11.97 10.80
CA TYR A 293 -24.40 -11.68 10.75
C TYR A 293 -23.68 -12.43 11.87
N THR A 294 -22.77 -13.30 11.49
CA THR A 294 -22.09 -14.26 12.36
C THR A 294 -20.72 -13.74 12.80
N LEU A 295 -20.16 -14.36 13.85
CA LEU A 295 -18.80 -14.03 14.29
C LEU A 295 -17.76 -14.36 13.20
N SER A 296 -17.97 -15.42 12.43
CA SER A 296 -17.12 -15.76 11.28
C SER A 296 -17.14 -14.67 10.22
N GLU A 297 -18.32 -14.15 9.87
CA GLU A 297 -18.41 -13.05 8.89
C GLU A 297 -17.83 -11.73 9.46
N PHE A 298 -17.79 -11.56 10.78
CA PHE A 298 -17.07 -10.48 11.45
C PHE A 298 -15.55 -10.64 11.33
N GLU A 299 -15.03 -11.87 11.51
CA GLU A 299 -13.61 -12.18 11.36
C GLU A 299 -13.14 -12.00 9.91
N ASP A 300 -13.88 -12.54 8.94
CA ASP A 300 -13.58 -12.37 7.51
C ASP A 300 -13.49 -10.87 7.16
N ALA A 301 -14.42 -10.08 7.67
CA ALA A 301 -14.45 -8.66 7.41
C ALA A 301 -13.39 -7.83 8.19
N MET A 302 -12.77 -8.39 9.24
CA MET A 302 -11.55 -7.81 9.83
C MET A 302 -10.32 -8.06 8.96
N GLU A 303 -10.29 -9.12 8.15
CA GLU A 303 -9.23 -9.37 7.16
C GLU A 303 -9.31 -8.31 6.05
N ASP A 304 -10.52 -8.07 5.54
CA ASP A 304 -10.81 -7.12 4.46
C ASP A 304 -10.74 -5.64 4.91
N PHE A 305 -10.70 -5.37 6.23
CA PHE A 305 -10.75 -4.02 6.80
C PHE A 305 -9.65 -3.08 6.28
N PHE A 306 -8.48 -3.62 5.91
CA PHE A 306 -7.34 -2.84 5.41
C PHE A 306 -7.36 -2.63 3.89
N ASP A 307 -8.31 -3.23 3.17
CA ASP A 307 -8.41 -3.10 1.73
C ASP A 307 -8.98 -1.73 1.32
N GLU A 308 -8.42 -1.13 0.26
CA GLU A 308 -8.92 0.13 -0.29
C GLU A 308 -10.38 -0.01 -0.76
N GLY A 309 -11.26 0.86 -0.25
CA GLY A 309 -12.67 0.89 -0.64
C GLY A 309 -13.58 -0.02 0.18
N PHE A 310 -13.06 -0.73 1.18
CA PHE A 310 -13.86 -1.53 2.10
C PHE A 310 -14.97 -0.73 2.79
N TYR A 311 -16.18 -1.29 2.85
CA TYR A 311 -17.33 -0.68 3.52
C TYR A 311 -18.30 -1.75 4.04
N TYR A 312 -19.13 -1.35 5.00
CA TYR A 312 -20.21 -2.18 5.52
C TYR A 312 -21.58 -1.60 5.21
N ASP A 313 -22.52 -2.46 4.85
CA ASP A 313 -23.93 -2.11 4.88
C ASP A 313 -24.57 -2.68 6.15
N TRP A 314 -25.21 -1.82 6.95
CA TRP A 314 -25.83 -2.24 8.21
C TRP A 314 -27.22 -1.68 8.39
N SER A 315 -28.10 -2.50 8.96
CA SER A 315 -29.49 -2.10 9.17
C SER A 315 -29.61 -1.01 10.24
N ILE A 316 -30.42 0.00 9.93
CA ILE A 316 -30.62 1.17 10.76
C ILE A 316 -32.11 1.49 10.89
N TRP A 317 -32.59 1.63 12.13
CA TRP A 317 -34.00 1.88 12.41
C TRP A 317 -34.36 3.37 12.31
N ASP A 318 -33.56 4.26 12.91
CA ASP A 318 -33.75 5.72 12.83
C ASP A 318 -33.13 6.33 11.55
N TYR A 319 -33.23 5.61 10.42
CA TYR A 319 -32.60 5.96 9.14
C TYR A 319 -32.93 7.39 8.67
N GLN A 320 -34.13 7.89 8.95
CA GLN A 320 -34.57 9.25 8.55
C GLN A 320 -33.73 10.37 9.16
N LYS A 321 -32.98 10.08 10.24
CA LYS A 321 -32.15 11.05 10.96
C LYS A 321 -30.67 10.92 10.59
N ALA A 322 -30.29 9.85 9.90
CA ALA A 322 -28.92 9.51 9.54
C ALA A 322 -28.52 10.16 8.21
N HIS A 323 -27.32 10.73 8.20
CA HIS A 323 -26.73 11.36 7.05
C HIS A 323 -25.30 10.86 6.87
N ILE A 324 -24.78 11.03 5.65
CA ILE A 324 -23.37 10.84 5.37
C ILE A 324 -22.54 11.72 6.33
N GLY A 325 -21.41 11.18 6.80
CA GLY A 325 -20.46 11.74 7.76
C GLY A 325 -20.90 11.69 9.23
N ASP A 326 -22.12 11.26 9.54
CA ASP A 326 -22.49 10.97 10.94
C ASP A 326 -21.61 9.82 11.48
N LYS A 327 -21.26 9.89 12.77
CA LYS A 327 -20.42 8.89 13.42
C LYS A 327 -21.26 7.69 13.85
N PHE A 328 -20.63 6.52 13.91
CA PHE A 328 -21.25 5.37 14.55
C PHE A 328 -20.28 4.62 15.46
N TYR A 329 -20.87 3.99 16.48
CA TYR A 329 -20.25 2.95 17.30
C TYR A 329 -21.13 1.71 17.23
N MET A 330 -20.55 0.57 16.88
CA MET A 330 -21.26 -0.70 16.89
C MET A 330 -21.01 -1.43 18.20
N ILE A 331 -22.11 -1.77 18.87
CA ILE A 331 -22.11 -2.49 20.14
C ILE A 331 -22.51 -3.94 19.84
N ARG A 332 -21.65 -4.88 20.21
CA ARG A 332 -22.04 -6.29 20.30
C ARG A 332 -22.90 -6.49 21.55
N THR A 333 -23.99 -7.20 21.36
CA THR A 333 -24.98 -7.57 22.37
C THR A 333 -25.37 -9.04 22.17
N GLY A 334 -26.02 -9.65 23.17
CA GLY A 334 -26.42 -11.06 23.13
C GLY A 334 -25.44 -11.97 23.87
N GLU A 335 -25.32 -13.22 23.42
CA GLU A 335 -24.40 -14.22 23.97
C GLU A 335 -22.93 -13.87 23.65
N GLY A 336 -22.08 -13.90 24.68
CA GLY A 336 -20.65 -13.63 24.59
C GLY A 336 -20.23 -12.28 25.18
N ALA A 337 -19.07 -11.79 24.75
CA ALA A 337 -18.52 -10.52 25.22
C ALA A 337 -19.26 -9.32 24.60
N ASN A 338 -19.85 -8.49 25.46
CA ASN A 338 -20.68 -7.35 25.07
C ASN A 338 -19.92 -6.03 25.23
N GLY A 339 -19.82 -5.26 24.15
CA GLY A 339 -19.02 -4.04 24.12
C GLY A 339 -18.88 -3.44 22.73
N VAL A 340 -18.07 -2.37 22.61
CA VAL A 340 -17.82 -1.71 21.32
C VAL A 340 -16.92 -2.58 20.45
N VAL A 341 -17.40 -2.96 19.27
CA VAL A 341 -16.68 -3.82 18.32
C VAL A 341 -16.31 -3.11 17.02
N MET A 342 -16.97 -2.00 16.69
CA MET A 342 -16.62 -1.19 15.54
C MET A 342 -16.86 0.29 15.82
N ARG A 343 -16.10 1.16 15.14
CA ARG A 343 -16.31 2.61 15.12
C ARG A 343 -15.99 3.13 13.73
N GLY A 344 -16.75 4.13 13.28
CA GLY A 344 -16.44 4.81 12.03
C GLY A 344 -17.46 5.89 11.67
N THR A 345 -17.66 6.06 10.36
CA THR A 345 -18.56 7.07 9.79
C THR A 345 -19.53 6.47 8.78
N ILE A 346 -20.72 7.04 8.69
CA ILE A 346 -21.70 6.71 7.65
C ILE A 346 -21.23 7.36 6.34
N ILE A 347 -21.15 6.59 5.25
CA ILE A 347 -20.68 7.08 3.94
C ILE A 347 -21.73 6.98 2.82
N GLY A 348 -22.89 6.40 3.11
CA GLY A 348 -24.01 6.29 2.15
C GLY A 348 -25.31 6.84 2.71
N THR A 349 -26.18 7.33 1.81
CA THR A 349 -27.56 7.67 2.17
C THR A 349 -28.35 6.41 2.51
N PRO A 350 -29.24 6.44 3.52
CA PRO A 350 -30.02 5.26 3.85
C PRO A 350 -30.88 4.77 2.68
N TYR A 351 -30.85 3.47 2.41
CA TYR A 351 -31.57 2.87 1.30
C TYR A 351 -32.39 1.66 1.78
N PRO A 352 -33.57 1.41 1.17
CA PRO A 352 -34.37 0.25 1.52
C PRO A 352 -33.82 -1.02 0.87
N ASP A 353 -33.79 -2.12 1.61
CA ASP A 353 -33.43 -3.44 1.09
C ASP A 353 -34.21 -4.55 1.82
N GLU A 354 -34.02 -5.80 1.40
CA GLU A 354 -34.66 -6.98 1.98
C GLU A 354 -34.31 -7.14 3.47
N ASP A 355 -35.32 -7.55 4.25
CA ASP A 355 -35.17 -7.79 5.69
C ASP A 355 -34.26 -8.99 5.93
N TRP A 356 -33.09 -8.73 6.51
CA TRP A 356 -32.12 -9.73 6.91
C TRP A 356 -32.72 -10.82 7.83
N SER A 357 -33.80 -10.52 8.58
CA SER A 357 -34.44 -11.48 9.48
C SER A 357 -35.40 -12.46 8.79
N GLY A 358 -35.56 -12.36 7.47
CA GLY A 358 -36.44 -13.24 6.68
C GLY A 358 -37.94 -13.05 6.95
N LYS A 359 -38.33 -12.01 7.69
CA LYS A 359 -39.72 -11.71 8.06
C LYS A 359 -40.46 -10.85 7.03
N GLY A 360 -39.82 -10.53 5.90
CA GLY A 360 -40.42 -9.79 4.79
C GLY A 360 -40.81 -8.35 5.14
N ARG A 361 -40.15 -7.73 6.12
CA ARG A 361 -40.35 -6.31 6.44
C ARG A 361 -39.54 -5.43 5.48
N LYS A 362 -39.89 -4.15 5.41
CA LYS A 362 -39.04 -3.16 4.73
C LYS A 362 -38.01 -2.65 5.74
N VAL A 363 -36.74 -2.96 5.51
CA VAL A 363 -35.61 -2.53 6.37
C VAL A 363 -34.80 -1.50 5.59
N TYR A 364 -34.20 -0.55 6.30
CA TYR A 364 -33.28 0.41 5.71
C TYR A 364 -31.86 0.09 6.18
N TYR A 365 -30.93 0.25 5.25
CA TYR A 365 -29.51 0.04 5.46
C TYR A 365 -28.77 1.34 5.21
N ILE A 366 -27.61 1.47 5.82
CA ILE A 366 -26.65 2.54 5.56
C ILE A 366 -25.30 1.92 5.24
N ARG A 367 -24.55 2.60 4.38
CA ARG A 367 -23.16 2.27 4.13
C ARG A 367 -22.26 2.97 5.13
N MET A 368 -21.30 2.25 5.68
CA MET A 368 -20.40 2.67 6.75
C MET A 368 -18.95 2.43 6.35
N ASN A 369 -18.10 3.42 6.58
CA ASN A 369 -16.65 3.27 6.55
C ASN A 369 -16.14 3.09 7.98
N LEU A 370 -15.23 2.16 8.19
CA LEU A 370 -14.71 1.82 9.50
C LEU A 370 -13.38 2.52 9.75
N THR A 371 -13.19 2.94 11.00
CA THR A 371 -11.91 3.48 11.49
C THR A 371 -11.28 2.54 12.50
N ASN A 372 -12.09 1.73 13.19
CA ASN A 372 -11.62 0.73 14.14
C ASN A 372 -12.55 -0.49 14.06
N MET A 373 -11.95 -1.68 14.08
CA MET A 373 -12.61 -2.96 14.33
C MET A 373 -11.90 -3.66 15.49
N ILE A 374 -12.66 -4.14 16.46
CA ILE A 374 -12.15 -4.75 17.69
C ILE A 374 -12.78 -6.11 17.84
N HIS A 375 -11.96 -7.16 17.87
CA HIS A 375 -12.46 -8.51 17.99
C HIS A 375 -13.07 -8.73 19.38
N PRO A 376 -14.38 -9.02 19.51
CA PRO A 376 -15.04 -9.05 20.81
C PRO A 376 -14.52 -10.17 21.73
N GLU A 377 -14.04 -11.28 21.16
CA GLU A 377 -13.60 -12.46 21.94
C GLU A 377 -12.08 -12.67 22.01
N LYS A 378 -11.31 -11.99 21.15
CA LYS A 378 -9.85 -12.12 21.05
C LYS A 378 -9.14 -10.87 21.56
N THR A 379 -9.87 -9.78 21.79
CA THR A 379 -9.31 -8.58 22.42
C THR A 379 -9.44 -8.71 23.94
N PRO A 380 -8.33 -8.79 24.68
CA PRO A 380 -8.37 -8.98 26.14
C PRO A 380 -9.02 -7.81 26.89
N LEU A 381 -9.06 -6.63 26.25
CA LEU A 381 -9.64 -5.41 26.78
C LEU A 381 -10.66 -4.86 25.78
N LEU A 382 -11.87 -5.39 25.79
CA LEU A 382 -13.00 -4.82 25.07
C LEU A 382 -13.60 -3.68 25.91
N LEU A 383 -13.96 -2.54 25.30
CA LEU A 383 -14.75 -1.51 25.98
C LEU A 383 -16.18 -2.03 26.20
N THR A 384 -16.48 -2.47 27.42
CA THR A 384 -17.69 -3.24 27.72
C THR A 384 -18.94 -2.37 27.86
N THR A 385 -20.12 -2.98 27.70
CA THR A 385 -21.40 -2.29 27.97
C THR A 385 -21.54 -1.84 29.42
N ASP A 386 -20.85 -2.50 30.37
CA ASP A 386 -20.89 -2.11 31.78
C ASP A 386 -20.07 -0.83 32.03
N GLU A 387 -18.86 -0.73 31.46
CA GLU A 387 -18.07 0.51 31.48
C GLU A 387 -18.81 1.67 30.81
N LEU A 388 -19.48 1.41 29.68
CA LEU A 388 -20.32 2.40 29.00
C LEU A 388 -21.52 2.83 29.86
N THR A 389 -22.17 1.90 30.56
CA THR A 389 -23.29 2.20 31.47
C THR A 389 -22.82 2.99 32.69
N GLU A 390 -21.61 2.75 33.19
CA GLU A 390 -21.04 3.54 34.29
C GLU A 390 -20.76 4.98 33.84
N ALA A 391 -20.16 5.15 32.66
CA ALA A 391 -19.81 6.48 32.15
C ALA A 391 -21.02 7.28 31.65
N ILE A 392 -22.01 6.60 31.06
CA ILE A 392 -23.20 7.17 30.45
C ILE A 392 -24.44 6.39 30.94
N PRO A 393 -24.87 6.61 32.20
CA PRO A 393 -25.90 5.79 32.87
C PRO A 393 -27.33 6.03 32.39
N ASP A 394 -27.56 7.10 31.65
CA ASP A 394 -28.87 7.48 31.12
C ASP A 394 -29.13 6.94 29.70
N PHE A 395 -28.17 6.23 29.11
CA PHE A 395 -28.34 5.49 27.86
C PHE A 395 -28.39 3.98 28.12
N ASN A 396 -29.31 3.27 27.45
CA ASN A 396 -29.41 1.81 27.59
C ASN A 396 -28.50 1.09 26.58
N TRP A 397 -27.32 0.68 27.03
CA TRP A 397 -26.33 0.00 26.18
C TRP A 397 -26.64 -1.46 25.87
N LYS A 398 -27.48 -2.12 26.68
CA LYS A 398 -27.71 -3.58 26.62
C LYS A 398 -28.93 -3.96 25.79
N GLU A 399 -29.89 -3.05 25.65
CA GLU A 399 -31.10 -3.24 24.88
C GLU A 399 -31.31 -2.06 23.92
N GLY A 400 -32.27 -2.18 23.01
CA GLY A 400 -32.59 -1.15 22.02
C GLY A 400 -32.51 -1.66 20.59
N HIS A 401 -32.66 -0.75 19.63
CA HIS A 401 -32.54 -1.03 18.19
C HIS A 401 -31.23 -0.49 17.62
N SER A 402 -30.80 -1.05 16.49
CA SER A 402 -29.65 -0.51 15.75
C SER A 402 -30.02 0.86 15.15
N GLY A 403 -29.20 1.87 15.38
CA GLY A 403 -29.43 3.24 14.92
C GLY A 403 -29.93 4.21 15.96
N GLU A 404 -29.90 3.89 17.26
CA GLU A 404 -30.23 4.88 18.28
C GLU A 404 -29.24 6.04 18.26
N ILE A 405 -29.70 7.23 18.62
CA ILE A 405 -28.90 8.45 18.56
C ILE A 405 -28.57 8.89 19.97
N LEU A 406 -27.29 9.16 20.22
CA LEU A 406 -26.86 9.80 21.45
C LEU A 406 -27.23 11.29 21.44
N SER A 407 -27.62 11.82 22.60
CA SER A 407 -27.61 13.26 22.79
C SER A 407 -26.17 13.79 22.73
N ASP A 408 -26.00 15.07 22.46
CA ASP A 408 -24.68 15.67 22.27
C ASP A 408 -23.77 15.47 23.49
N SER A 409 -24.30 15.65 24.71
CA SER A 409 -23.55 15.41 25.95
C SER A 409 -23.13 13.94 26.12
N GLN A 410 -23.96 13.00 25.67
CA GLN A 410 -23.62 11.58 25.69
C GLN A 410 -22.58 11.24 24.63
N ALA A 411 -22.67 11.85 23.45
CA ALA A 411 -21.71 11.67 22.37
C ALA A 411 -20.31 12.20 22.76
N ASP A 412 -20.24 13.39 23.35
CA ASP A 412 -18.99 13.95 23.88
C ASP A 412 -18.39 13.04 24.96
N LYS A 413 -19.23 12.57 25.89
CA LYS A 413 -18.79 11.63 26.93
C LYS A 413 -18.30 10.31 26.36
N LEU A 414 -18.93 9.80 25.30
CA LEU A 414 -18.51 8.57 24.65
C LEU A 414 -17.14 8.72 23.98
N GLU A 415 -16.86 9.86 23.35
CA GLU A 415 -15.54 10.14 22.75
C GLU A 415 -14.45 10.21 23.83
N GLU A 416 -14.72 10.80 25.00
CA GLU A 416 -13.79 10.79 26.14
C GLU A 416 -13.49 9.35 26.59
N VAL A 417 -14.55 8.54 26.82
CA VAL A 417 -14.41 7.14 27.25
C VAL A 417 -13.68 6.31 26.20
N TRP A 418 -13.96 6.54 24.92
CA TRP A 418 -13.28 5.88 23.81
C TRP A 418 -11.79 6.24 23.75
N LYS A 419 -11.46 7.52 23.92
CA LYS A 419 -10.07 7.97 23.96
C LYS A 419 -9.31 7.32 25.11
N ASP A 420 -9.87 7.36 26.32
CA ASP A 420 -9.27 6.72 27.51
C ASP A 420 -9.10 5.21 27.31
N TYR A 421 -10.07 4.57 26.66
CA TYR A 421 -10.00 3.16 26.28
C TYR A 421 -8.82 2.88 25.35
N ILE A 422 -8.68 3.65 24.25
CA ILE A 422 -7.59 3.48 23.28
C ILE A 422 -6.22 3.73 23.93
N GLU A 423 -6.08 4.77 24.76
CA GLU A 423 -4.84 5.04 25.49
C GLU A 423 -4.48 3.89 26.45
N ARG A 424 -5.48 3.32 27.14
CA ARG A 424 -5.30 2.17 28.04
C ARG A 424 -4.97 0.88 27.29
N THR A 425 -5.62 0.60 26.15
CA THR A 425 -5.31 -0.59 25.35
C THR A 425 -3.93 -0.50 24.72
N HIS A 426 -3.50 0.69 24.26
CA HIS A 426 -2.11 0.91 23.84
C HIS A 426 -1.11 0.73 24.97
N ALA A 427 -1.48 1.09 26.21
CA ALA A 427 -0.63 0.85 27.37
C ALA A 427 -0.53 -0.65 27.74
N ILE A 428 -1.61 -1.43 27.62
CA ILE A 428 -1.64 -2.85 28.02
C ILE A 428 -1.20 -3.80 26.89
N SER A 429 -1.35 -3.42 25.61
CA SER A 429 -0.74 -4.17 24.49
C SER A 429 0.80 -4.18 24.56
N SER A 430 1.40 -3.38 25.44
CA SER A 430 2.83 -3.42 25.77
C SER A 430 3.19 -4.40 26.90
N GLU A 431 2.20 -5.04 27.55
CA GLU A 431 2.40 -5.94 28.71
C GLU A 431 1.82 -7.37 28.55
N GLU A 432 0.89 -7.65 27.61
CA GLU A 432 0.30 -9.00 27.42
C GLU A 432 0.45 -9.56 25.98
N VAL A 433 1.17 -10.68 25.88
CA VAL A 433 1.45 -11.50 24.70
C VAL A 433 0.23 -12.32 24.28
N MET A 434 -0.14 -12.35 22.99
CA MET A 434 -1.10 -13.33 22.45
C MET A 434 -0.40 -14.49 21.72
N GLU A 435 -0.73 -15.72 22.12
CA GLU A 435 -0.32 -16.98 21.48
C GLU A 435 -1.20 -17.33 20.25
N GLY A 436 -0.60 -17.67 19.10
CA GLY A 436 -1.28 -18.30 17.94
C GLY A 436 -0.44 -18.28 16.65
N ASP A 437 -0.33 -19.43 15.96
CA ASP A 437 0.50 -19.67 14.77
C ASP A 437 -0.18 -19.18 13.47
N PHE A 438 0.34 -18.09 12.89
CA PHE A 438 -0.12 -17.48 11.63
C PHE A 438 -0.01 -18.41 10.41
N ASN A 439 0.79 -19.48 10.45
CA ASN A 439 1.04 -20.33 9.28
C ASN A 439 -0.15 -21.20 8.86
N GLU A 440 -1.06 -21.50 9.78
CA GLU A 440 -2.23 -22.35 9.48
C GLU A 440 -3.30 -21.57 8.70
N PHE A 441 -3.38 -20.25 8.94
CA PHE A 441 -4.32 -19.31 8.33
C PHE A 441 -4.08 -19.09 6.82
N TYR A 442 -2.82 -18.92 6.39
CA TYR A 442 -2.48 -18.73 4.97
C TYR A 442 -2.71 -19.97 4.11
N LYS A 443 -2.61 -21.17 4.70
CA LYS A 443 -2.81 -22.44 3.99
C LYS A 443 -4.28 -22.75 3.72
N GLU A 444 -5.18 -22.35 4.61
CA GLU A 444 -6.62 -22.62 4.47
C GLU A 444 -7.30 -21.72 3.43
N LYS A 445 -6.89 -20.45 3.32
CA LYS A 445 -7.53 -19.45 2.43
C LYS A 445 -7.04 -19.47 0.97
N GLY A 446 -5.99 -20.25 0.66
CA GLY A 446 -5.50 -20.41 -0.72
C GLY A 446 -4.90 -19.14 -1.34
N TRP A 447 -4.56 -18.15 -0.52
CA TRP A 447 -3.96 -16.89 -0.93
C TRP A 447 -2.52 -17.10 -1.41
N LYS A 448 -2.12 -16.34 -2.43
CA LYS A 448 -0.71 -16.21 -2.81
C LYS A 448 -0.11 -15.04 -2.04
N LYS A 449 1.07 -15.27 -1.46
CA LYS A 449 1.92 -14.33 -0.73
C LYS A 449 1.88 -12.92 -1.36
N PRO A 450 1.71 -11.83 -0.59
CA PRO A 450 1.91 -10.48 -1.09
C PRO A 450 3.36 -10.29 -1.54
N GLU A 451 3.56 -9.71 -2.72
CA GLU A 451 4.88 -9.30 -3.22
C GLU A 451 5.34 -8.04 -2.47
N CYS A 452 6.06 -8.21 -1.37
CA CYS A 452 6.89 -7.18 -0.73
C CYS A 452 8.36 -7.58 -0.89
N TYR A 453 9.07 -6.97 -1.83
CA TYR A 453 10.53 -7.13 -2.03
C TYR A 453 11.29 -5.91 -1.49
N GLN A 454 11.20 -5.64 -0.18
CA GLN A 454 12.12 -4.79 0.61
C GLN A 454 12.18 -5.36 2.03
N GLY A 455 12.67 -6.61 2.13
CA GLY A 455 12.44 -7.51 3.25
C GLY A 455 13.42 -7.35 4.41
N HIS A 456 12.93 -6.80 5.52
CA HIS A 456 13.53 -7.07 6.85
C HIS A 456 12.96 -8.34 7.50
N GLY A 457 11.74 -8.74 7.10
CA GLY A 457 11.02 -9.89 7.65
C GLY A 457 11.80 -11.20 7.56
N ASP A 458 12.35 -11.52 6.38
CA ASP A 458 13.08 -12.77 6.14
C ASP A 458 14.45 -12.83 6.85
N HIS A 459 15.01 -11.70 7.30
CA HIS A 459 16.31 -11.67 7.98
C HIS A 459 16.19 -11.69 9.51
N ILE A 460 15.06 -11.26 10.07
CA ILE A 460 14.74 -11.43 11.50
C ILE A 460 14.65 -12.92 11.84
N ASP A 461 14.18 -13.77 10.91
CA ASP A 461 14.15 -15.24 11.01
C ASP A 461 15.49 -15.85 11.43
N THR A 462 16.60 -15.19 11.06
CA THR A 462 17.95 -15.64 11.42
C THR A 462 18.21 -15.59 12.92
N ILE A 463 17.41 -14.81 13.66
CA ILE A 463 17.46 -14.66 15.11
C ILE A 463 16.30 -15.41 15.77
N MET A 464 15.06 -15.15 15.33
CA MET A 464 13.82 -15.68 15.91
C MET A 464 12.69 -15.51 14.90
N GLU A 465 11.53 -16.11 15.16
CA GLU A 465 10.38 -15.89 14.28
C GLU A 465 10.01 -14.40 14.25
N PRO A 466 9.63 -13.81 13.10
CA PRO A 466 9.47 -12.37 12.98
C PRO A 466 8.28 -11.90 13.81
N GLU A 467 7.25 -12.72 13.90
CA GLU A 467 6.08 -12.49 14.77
C GLU A 467 6.48 -12.45 16.25
N GLU A 468 7.37 -13.34 16.69
CA GLU A 468 7.91 -13.32 18.05
C GLU A 468 8.64 -12.00 18.31
N PHE A 469 9.50 -11.59 17.38
CA PHE A 469 10.22 -10.33 17.46
C PHE A 469 9.30 -9.10 17.47
N LEU A 470 8.36 -9.02 16.53
CA LEU A 470 7.42 -7.91 16.37
C LEU A 470 6.49 -7.79 17.58
N THR A 471 6.11 -8.91 18.19
CA THR A 471 5.19 -8.93 19.34
C THR A 471 5.90 -8.63 20.66
N HIS A 472 7.12 -9.16 20.86
CA HIS A 472 7.76 -9.16 22.18
C HIS A 472 8.95 -8.22 22.32
N HIS A 473 9.61 -7.89 21.21
CA HIS A 473 10.90 -7.20 21.26
C HIS A 473 10.86 -5.82 20.59
N LEU A 474 10.10 -5.67 19.50
CA LEU A 474 9.94 -4.38 18.83
C LEU A 474 9.21 -3.33 19.67
N PRO A 475 8.14 -3.64 20.44
CA PRO A 475 7.46 -2.64 21.29
C PRO A 475 8.39 -2.05 22.36
N ASP A 476 9.43 -2.80 22.74
CA ASP A 476 10.45 -2.40 23.69
C ASP A 476 11.60 -1.56 23.08
N VAL A 477 11.52 -1.18 21.80
CA VAL A 477 12.57 -0.42 21.11
C VAL A 477 12.95 0.87 21.84
N GLY A 478 11.98 1.55 22.48
CA GLY A 478 12.23 2.75 23.29
C GLY A 478 13.06 2.49 24.57
N LYS A 479 13.20 1.23 24.99
CA LYS A 479 14.02 0.80 26.14
C LYS A 479 15.42 0.33 25.71
N TRP A 480 15.68 0.21 24.40
CA TRP A 480 16.96 -0.24 23.89
C TRP A 480 18.06 0.79 24.17
N THR A 481 19.31 0.34 24.14
CA THR A 481 20.42 1.21 24.48
C THR A 481 20.66 2.19 23.33
N PHE A 482 20.59 3.48 23.62
CA PHE A 482 21.03 4.52 22.70
C PHE A 482 22.46 4.24 22.22
N TYR A 483 22.65 4.26 20.91
CA TYR A 483 23.90 3.91 20.26
C TYR A 483 24.53 5.10 19.55
N ASP A 484 23.77 5.77 18.68
CA ASP A 484 24.28 6.84 17.84
C ASP A 484 23.15 7.77 17.36
N THR A 485 23.52 8.87 16.71
CA THR A 485 22.62 9.73 15.94
C THR A 485 23.20 9.99 14.56
N ALA A 486 22.35 10.14 13.55
CA ALA A 486 22.79 10.53 12.21
C ALA A 486 21.88 11.61 11.63
N HIS A 487 22.47 12.60 10.95
CA HIS A 487 21.74 13.58 10.16
C HIS A 487 21.94 13.25 8.68
N THR A 488 20.93 12.67 8.03
CA THR A 488 21.05 12.11 6.68
C THR A 488 19.80 12.34 5.85
N GLU A 489 19.94 12.19 4.53
CA GLU A 489 18.81 12.11 3.60
C GLU A 489 18.02 10.83 3.86
N ILE A 490 16.70 10.96 3.96
CA ILE A 490 15.74 9.91 4.24
C ILE A 490 14.46 10.14 3.43
N THR A 491 13.84 9.05 2.99
CA THR A 491 12.48 9.02 2.48
C THR A 491 11.64 8.13 3.39
N HIS A 492 10.56 8.67 3.95
CA HIS A 492 9.65 8.02 4.87
C HIS A 492 8.36 8.84 4.95
N ASN A 493 7.19 8.33 4.53
CA ASN A 493 5.84 8.92 4.61
C ASN A 493 5.77 10.47 4.45
N GLU A 494 6.11 11.25 5.48
CA GLU A 494 6.15 12.72 5.51
C GLU A 494 7.50 13.37 5.10
N TYR A 495 8.53 12.58 4.80
CA TYR A 495 9.84 12.95 4.28
C TYR A 495 10.01 12.33 2.89
N ASP A 496 10.26 13.14 1.88
CA ASP A 496 10.56 12.68 0.53
C ASP A 496 11.90 13.26 0.08
N ASN A 497 12.95 12.43 0.10
CA ASN A 497 14.31 12.85 -0.24
C ASN A 497 14.80 14.05 0.60
N GLU A 498 14.44 14.10 1.88
CA GLU A 498 14.72 15.22 2.79
C GLU A 498 15.73 14.84 3.86
N LYS A 499 16.42 15.82 4.44
CA LYS A 499 17.33 15.57 5.57
C LYS A 499 16.55 15.45 6.88
N GLY A 500 16.77 14.36 7.59
CA GLY A 500 16.19 14.08 8.90
C GLY A 500 17.25 13.67 9.94
N ASP A 501 16.89 13.83 11.21
CA ASP A 501 17.69 13.37 12.33
C ASP A 501 17.24 11.97 12.78
N LEU A 502 18.14 11.00 12.68
CA LEU A 502 17.93 9.64 13.16
C LEU A 502 18.52 9.48 14.56
N LEU A 503 17.73 8.86 15.43
CA LEU A 503 18.18 8.25 16.67
C LEU A 503 18.34 6.76 16.45
N VAL A 504 19.50 6.24 16.84
CA VAL A 504 19.84 4.83 16.67
C VAL A 504 19.91 4.18 18.03
N VAL A 505 19.11 3.13 18.20
CA VAL A 505 19.09 2.32 19.42
C VAL A 505 19.41 0.88 19.07
N LYS A 506 20.01 0.16 20.01
CA LYS A 506 20.37 -1.24 19.79
C LYS A 506 20.28 -2.11 21.03
N THR A 507 20.26 -3.42 20.80
CA THR A 507 20.44 -4.45 21.81
C THR A 507 21.82 -5.10 21.71
N GLY A 508 22.24 -5.77 22.78
CA GLY A 508 23.45 -6.58 22.76
C GLY A 508 24.76 -5.80 22.49
N GLY A 509 25.83 -6.55 22.27
CA GLY A 509 27.17 -6.01 22.03
C GLY A 509 27.93 -6.78 20.97
N GLU A 510 28.00 -8.10 21.11
CA GLU A 510 28.63 -9.00 20.15
C GLU A 510 27.70 -9.35 18.97
N MET A 511 26.42 -9.51 19.28
CA MET A 511 25.29 -9.74 18.37
C MET A 511 24.10 -9.00 18.99
N GLY A 512 23.20 -8.48 18.16
CA GLY A 512 22.01 -7.77 18.62
C GLY A 512 21.11 -7.32 17.48
N MET A 513 20.20 -6.41 17.82
CA MET A 513 19.32 -5.72 16.88
C MET A 513 19.65 -4.23 16.88
N VAL A 514 19.54 -3.58 15.73
CA VAL A 514 19.58 -2.12 15.58
C VAL A 514 18.21 -1.66 15.10
N ALA A 515 17.72 -0.56 15.65
CA ALA A 515 16.55 0.14 15.14
C ALA A 515 16.87 1.61 14.87
N LEU A 516 16.33 2.11 13.75
CA LEU A 516 16.46 3.51 13.33
C LEU A 516 15.14 4.22 13.59
N LEU A 517 15.19 5.31 14.35
CA LEU A 517 14.04 6.13 14.71
C LEU A 517 14.25 7.55 14.16
N LEU A 518 13.38 8.01 13.27
CA LEU A 518 13.39 9.35 12.72
C LEU A 518 12.75 10.33 13.69
N ASN A 519 13.47 11.37 14.08
CA ASN A 519 12.89 12.53 14.75
C ASN A 519 12.12 13.37 13.73
N ASN A 520 10.82 13.10 13.60
CA ASN A 520 9.96 13.81 12.68
C ASN A 520 9.55 15.15 13.29
N GLU A 521 10.35 16.19 13.02
CA GLU A 521 10.10 17.55 13.51
C GLU A 521 8.80 18.16 12.96
N LYS A 522 8.31 17.72 11.79
CA LYS A 522 7.09 18.24 11.16
C LYS A 522 5.83 17.91 11.97
N VAL A 523 5.81 16.75 12.62
CA VAL A 523 4.67 16.29 13.43
C VAL A 523 5.01 16.12 14.93
N GLY A 524 6.27 16.36 15.31
CA GLY A 524 6.72 16.36 16.71
C GLY A 524 6.77 14.99 17.38
N ARG A 525 7.11 13.92 16.64
CA ARG A 525 7.20 12.54 17.16
C ARG A 525 8.43 11.78 16.63
N LEU A 526 8.71 10.63 17.23
CA LEU A 526 9.69 9.68 16.70
C LEU A 526 8.98 8.64 15.82
N ASP A 527 9.35 8.59 14.55
CA ASP A 527 8.86 7.60 13.61
C ASP A 527 9.81 6.41 13.53
N PHE A 528 9.26 5.20 13.53
CA PHE A 528 10.04 4.00 13.33
C PHE A 528 10.35 3.84 11.83
N VAL A 529 11.63 3.72 11.46
CA VAL A 529 12.04 3.60 10.06
C VAL A 529 12.28 2.14 9.71
N CYS A 530 13.23 1.49 10.38
CA CYS A 530 13.56 0.09 10.15
C CYS A 530 14.27 -0.54 11.35
N THR A 531 14.39 -1.86 11.33
CA THR A 531 15.12 -2.66 12.31
C THR A 531 15.74 -3.88 11.66
N TYR A 532 16.94 -4.26 12.09
CA TYR A 532 17.66 -5.40 11.53
C TYR A 532 18.66 -6.00 12.53
N PRO A 533 19.03 -7.29 12.36
CA PRO A 533 20.11 -7.89 13.14
C PRO A 533 21.45 -7.24 12.81
N PHE A 534 22.34 -7.16 13.79
CA PHE A 534 23.74 -6.83 13.56
C PHE A 534 24.67 -7.78 14.32
N HIS A 535 25.80 -8.12 13.70
CA HIS A 535 26.85 -8.94 14.34
C HIS A 535 28.22 -8.27 14.29
N LYS A 536 29.08 -8.63 15.22
CA LYS A 536 30.47 -8.20 15.22
C LYS A 536 31.29 -8.99 14.20
N GLY A 537 31.87 -8.28 13.24
CA GLY A 537 32.61 -8.88 12.14
C GLY A 537 34.11 -9.00 12.34
N ILE A 538 34.76 -9.50 11.28
CA ILE A 538 36.21 -9.51 11.10
C ILE A 538 36.56 -8.42 10.08
N PRO A 539 37.51 -7.51 10.37
CA PRO A 539 37.90 -6.47 9.43
C PRO A 539 38.58 -7.01 8.17
N HIS A 540 38.13 -6.53 7.02
CA HIS A 540 38.73 -6.77 5.70
C HIS A 540 38.87 -5.47 4.94
N LYS A 541 39.96 -5.31 4.21
CA LYS A 541 40.10 -4.18 3.31
C LYS A 541 39.35 -4.49 2.01
N LEU A 542 38.30 -3.72 1.74
CA LEU A 542 37.44 -3.90 0.58
C LEU A 542 37.42 -2.63 -0.26
N LYS A 543 37.39 -2.80 -1.58
CA LYS A 543 37.17 -1.72 -2.53
C LYS A 543 35.71 -1.70 -2.94
N ILE A 544 35.03 -0.59 -2.68
CA ILE A 544 33.62 -0.43 -3.01
C ILE A 544 33.46 -0.33 -4.54
N LYS A 545 32.51 -1.09 -5.10
CA LYS A 545 32.24 -1.14 -6.55
C LYS A 545 30.94 -0.45 -6.91
N LYS A 546 29.89 -0.75 -6.14
CA LYS A 546 28.54 -0.25 -6.35
C LYS A 546 27.84 -0.20 -5.00
N VAL A 547 26.97 0.78 -4.83
CA VAL A 547 26.03 0.85 -3.72
C VAL A 547 24.63 0.78 -4.32
N ALA A 548 23.82 -0.15 -3.85
CA ALA A 548 22.40 -0.24 -4.15
C ALA A 548 21.66 0.29 -2.92
N GLU A 549 21.42 1.59 -2.92
CA GLU A 549 20.63 2.29 -1.89
C GLU A 549 19.16 1.92 -2.04
N TRP A 550 18.50 1.69 -0.91
CA TRP A 550 17.07 1.38 -0.85
C TRP A 550 16.24 2.65 -0.84
N ASP A 551 14.94 2.53 -1.08
CA ASP A 551 14.03 3.68 -1.19
C ASP A 551 14.01 4.52 0.09
N SER A 552 14.22 3.92 1.26
CA SER A 552 14.35 4.63 2.55
C SER A 552 15.58 5.55 2.62
N GLN A 553 16.56 5.37 1.74
CA GLN A 553 17.84 6.10 1.63
C GLN A 553 18.83 5.94 2.79
N VAL A 554 18.43 5.22 3.83
CA VAL A 554 19.23 5.00 5.05
C VAL A 554 19.76 3.57 5.12
N GLU A 555 19.44 2.76 4.12
CA GLU A 555 19.81 1.37 3.99
C GLU A 555 20.40 1.12 2.60
N ALA A 556 21.37 0.21 2.52
CA ALA A 556 21.95 -0.16 1.25
C ALA A 556 22.59 -1.53 1.30
N VAL A 557 22.56 -2.20 0.14
CA VAL A 557 23.44 -3.32 -0.15
C VAL A 557 24.66 -2.81 -0.90
N VAL A 558 25.84 -3.11 -0.37
CA VAL A 558 27.12 -2.62 -0.90
C VAL A 558 27.83 -3.76 -1.59
N TYR A 559 28.13 -3.58 -2.88
CA TYR A 559 29.00 -4.46 -3.65
C TYR A 559 30.42 -3.96 -3.50
N ALA A 560 31.30 -4.85 -3.07
CA ALA A 560 32.70 -4.59 -2.91
C ALA A 560 33.53 -5.73 -3.47
N GLU A 561 34.82 -5.49 -3.61
CA GLU A 561 35.77 -6.50 -4.05
C GLU A 561 37.03 -6.46 -3.18
N THR A 562 37.64 -7.62 -3.00
CA THR A 562 39.08 -7.71 -2.78
C THR A 562 39.78 -7.81 -4.13
N GLU A 563 41.09 -8.07 -4.16
CA GLU A 563 41.76 -8.42 -5.43
C GLU A 563 41.19 -9.72 -6.05
N GLU A 564 40.45 -10.53 -5.29
CA GLU A 564 40.26 -11.96 -5.56
C GLU A 564 38.79 -12.40 -5.49
N MET A 565 37.95 -11.67 -4.75
CA MET A 565 36.56 -12.01 -4.50
C MET A 565 35.68 -10.78 -4.69
N ASN A 566 34.54 -10.97 -5.36
CA ASN A 566 33.42 -10.04 -5.27
C ASN A 566 32.52 -10.46 -4.13
N ILE A 567 32.08 -9.49 -3.34
CA ILE A 567 31.19 -9.70 -2.22
C ILE A 567 30.13 -8.60 -2.21
N ALA A 568 28.90 -8.96 -1.86
CA ALA A 568 27.88 -8.00 -1.49
C ALA A 568 27.51 -8.21 -0.03
N PHE A 569 27.19 -7.13 0.66
CA PHE A 569 26.80 -7.17 2.06
C PHE A 569 25.80 -6.05 2.37
N TYR A 570 24.89 -6.33 3.29
CA TYR A 570 24.03 -5.30 3.88
C TYR A 570 24.87 -4.38 4.78
N ALA A 571 24.90 -3.07 4.48
CA ALA A 571 25.69 -2.11 5.23
C ALA A 571 24.93 -1.60 6.47
N THR A 572 25.18 -2.24 7.61
CA THR A 572 24.50 -1.98 8.90
C THR A 572 24.76 -0.60 9.52
N ASP A 573 25.65 0.19 8.93
CA ASP A 573 26.00 1.56 9.33
C ASP A 573 25.81 2.57 8.19
N TYR A 574 25.09 2.20 7.14
CA TYR A 574 24.93 3.03 5.95
C TYR A 574 24.31 4.40 6.26
N TYR A 575 23.28 4.43 7.11
CA TYR A 575 22.59 5.64 7.57
C TYR A 575 23.51 6.75 8.10
N THR A 576 24.69 6.41 8.65
CA THR A 576 25.66 7.39 9.18
C THR A 576 26.87 7.57 8.27
N ASN A 577 27.18 6.56 7.43
CA ASN A 577 28.40 6.51 6.61
C ASN A 577 28.16 6.57 5.09
N LYS A 578 26.95 6.93 4.62
CA LYS A 578 26.57 7.06 3.19
C LYS A 578 27.65 7.71 2.33
N ALA A 579 28.18 8.86 2.76
CA ALA A 579 29.20 9.61 2.01
C ALA A 579 30.56 8.91 1.89
N LYS A 580 30.84 7.90 2.72
CA LYS A 580 32.07 7.09 2.66
C LYS A 580 31.92 5.89 1.73
N TYR A 581 30.73 5.31 1.66
CA TYR A 581 30.41 4.22 0.74
C TYR A 581 30.25 4.75 -0.68
N VAL A 582 31.37 5.05 -1.35
CA VAL A 582 31.38 5.52 -2.73
C VAL A 582 32.19 4.58 -3.63
N PRO A 583 31.74 4.32 -4.87
CA PRO A 583 32.50 3.51 -5.82
C PRO A 583 33.96 3.96 -5.95
N GLY A 584 34.88 3.02 -5.80
CA GLY A 584 36.32 3.23 -5.82
C GLY A 584 36.96 3.49 -4.45
N ALA A 585 36.18 3.73 -3.40
CA ALA A 585 36.72 3.86 -2.04
C ALA A 585 37.31 2.54 -1.55
N GLU A 586 38.46 2.60 -0.88
CA GLU A 586 39.04 1.47 -0.14
C GLU A 586 38.77 1.67 1.35
N LEU A 587 38.01 0.76 1.94
CA LEU A 587 37.53 0.85 3.32
C LEU A 587 37.88 -0.43 4.08
N ASP A 588 38.21 -0.29 5.37
CA ASP A 588 38.28 -1.44 6.27
C ASP A 588 36.85 -1.74 6.77
N ILE A 589 36.27 -2.83 6.29
CA ILE A 589 34.90 -3.27 6.58
C ILE A 589 34.92 -4.48 7.51
N GLU A 590 34.22 -4.41 8.63
CA GLU A 590 33.98 -5.57 9.51
C GLU A 590 32.87 -6.45 8.92
N LEU A 591 33.21 -7.62 8.40
CA LEU A 591 32.24 -8.57 7.82
C LEU A 591 31.80 -9.64 8.82
N ALA A 592 30.49 -9.88 8.87
CA ALA A 592 29.86 -10.96 9.62
C ALA A 592 28.68 -11.52 8.82
N ALA A 593 28.16 -12.67 9.23
CA ALA A 593 26.99 -13.26 8.59
C ALA A 593 26.02 -13.91 9.59
N SER A 594 24.73 -13.79 9.30
CA SER A 594 23.66 -14.58 9.92
C SER A 594 23.48 -15.88 9.13
N GLY A 595 23.66 -17.03 9.76
CA GLY A 595 23.45 -18.33 9.15
C GLY A 595 22.05 -18.88 9.43
N TYR A 596 21.38 -19.37 8.39
CA TYR A 596 20.08 -20.04 8.51
C TYR A 596 20.05 -21.35 7.71
N LYS A 597 19.22 -22.29 8.16
CA LYS A 597 19.19 -23.68 7.66
C LYS A 597 20.59 -24.32 7.65
N VAL A 598 21.40 -23.98 8.66
CA VAL A 598 22.77 -24.48 8.80
C VAL A 598 22.73 -25.95 9.21
N VAL A 599 23.42 -26.79 8.46
CA VAL A 599 23.51 -28.23 8.74
C VAL A 599 24.96 -28.69 8.63
N GLU A 600 25.24 -29.86 9.20
CA GLU A 600 26.51 -30.55 8.97
C GLU A 600 26.56 -31.02 7.50
N GLY A 601 27.66 -30.69 6.81
CA GLY A 601 27.90 -31.11 5.44
C GLY A 601 28.33 -32.58 5.37
N GLU A 602 28.13 -33.18 4.21
CA GLU A 602 28.63 -34.54 3.95
C GLU A 602 30.16 -34.55 3.93
N GLU A 603 30.77 -35.54 4.59
CA GLU A 603 32.23 -35.72 4.60
C GLU A 603 32.80 -35.91 3.19
N LYS A 604 32.05 -36.63 2.34
CA LYS A 604 32.44 -36.90 0.96
C LYS A 604 31.25 -37.12 0.04
N THR A 605 31.45 -36.84 -1.25
CA THR A 605 30.57 -37.31 -2.34
C THR A 605 31.27 -38.39 -3.15
N VAL A 606 30.54 -39.46 -3.46
CA VAL A 606 31.00 -40.54 -4.34
C VAL A 606 30.36 -40.36 -5.71
N LEU A 607 31.18 -40.15 -6.74
CA LEU A 607 30.72 -39.95 -8.11
C LEU A 607 30.47 -41.29 -8.80
N ASP A 608 29.47 -41.33 -9.68
CA ASP A 608 29.27 -42.47 -10.56
C ASP A 608 30.43 -42.62 -11.56
N ALA A 609 30.49 -43.77 -12.24
CA ALA A 609 31.59 -44.12 -13.13
C ALA A 609 31.74 -43.15 -14.33
N GLU A 610 30.61 -42.66 -14.88
CA GLU A 610 30.60 -41.74 -16.02
C GLU A 610 31.15 -40.36 -15.61
N THR A 611 30.66 -39.83 -14.50
CA THR A 611 31.08 -38.55 -13.94
C THR A 611 32.53 -38.61 -13.46
N SER A 612 32.93 -39.72 -12.85
CA SER A 612 34.32 -39.97 -12.43
C SER A 612 35.28 -39.95 -13.61
N ALA A 613 34.94 -40.63 -14.71
CA ALA A 613 35.77 -40.66 -15.92
C ALA A 613 35.92 -39.26 -16.53
N LYS A 614 34.82 -38.50 -16.61
CA LYS A 614 34.81 -37.13 -17.12
C LYS A 614 35.68 -36.21 -16.26
N MET A 615 35.47 -36.19 -14.95
CA MET A 615 36.16 -35.29 -14.03
C MET A 615 37.66 -35.58 -13.94
N ARG A 616 38.05 -36.87 -13.94
CA ARG A 616 39.46 -37.26 -14.00
C ARG A 616 40.13 -36.79 -15.30
N ASN A 617 39.46 -36.95 -16.44
CA ASN A 617 39.97 -36.44 -17.72
C ASN A 617 40.15 -34.91 -17.71
N ASP A 618 39.16 -34.17 -17.20
CA ASP A 618 39.23 -32.70 -17.10
C ASP A 618 40.36 -32.23 -16.16
N MET A 619 40.67 -33.02 -15.12
CA MET A 619 41.79 -32.78 -14.20
C MET A 619 43.14 -33.32 -14.69
N GLY A 620 43.18 -34.01 -15.83
CA GLY A 620 44.40 -34.66 -16.35
C GLY A 620 44.88 -35.85 -15.52
N ILE A 621 43.98 -36.52 -14.81
CA ILE A 621 44.23 -37.72 -13.99
C ILE A 621 43.81 -38.96 -14.80
N GLU A 622 44.67 -39.97 -14.90
CA GLU A 622 44.34 -41.23 -15.57
C GLU A 622 43.23 -41.99 -14.83
N PRO A 623 42.22 -42.56 -15.53
CA PRO A 623 41.18 -43.35 -14.90
C PRO A 623 41.73 -44.65 -14.32
N GLU A 624 41.25 -45.00 -13.14
CA GLU A 624 41.51 -46.30 -12.53
C GLU A 624 40.36 -47.25 -12.83
N TYR A 625 40.65 -48.54 -13.02
CA TYR A 625 39.67 -49.54 -13.43
C TYR A 625 39.65 -50.71 -12.44
N ASP A 626 38.47 -51.32 -12.25
CA ASP A 626 38.32 -52.58 -11.53
C ASP A 626 38.79 -53.78 -12.38
N ASP A 627 38.77 -54.98 -11.79
CA ASP A 627 39.18 -56.24 -12.44
C ASP A 627 38.28 -56.63 -13.64
N GLU A 628 37.11 -56.01 -13.78
CA GLU A 628 36.15 -56.22 -14.88
C GLU A 628 36.27 -55.14 -15.98
N GLY A 629 37.12 -54.12 -15.78
CA GLY A 629 37.37 -53.04 -16.73
C GLY A 629 36.45 -51.83 -16.58
N ASN A 630 35.69 -51.71 -15.50
CA ASN A 630 34.85 -50.53 -15.21
C ASN A 630 35.66 -49.46 -14.49
N VAL A 631 35.36 -48.18 -14.74
CA VAL A 631 36.02 -47.05 -14.05
C VAL A 631 35.66 -47.05 -12.57
N LEU A 632 36.67 -46.98 -11.70
CA LEU A 632 36.46 -46.86 -10.26
C LEU A 632 35.83 -45.50 -9.90
N PRO A 633 34.85 -45.49 -8.98
CA PRO A 633 34.21 -44.26 -8.54
C PRO A 633 35.23 -43.32 -7.88
N MET A 634 35.11 -42.02 -8.16
CA MET A 634 35.91 -40.97 -7.54
C MET A 634 35.23 -40.50 -6.25
N GLU A 635 36.01 -40.44 -5.16
CA GLU A 635 35.56 -39.87 -3.89
C GLU A 635 36.10 -38.45 -3.74
N LEU A 636 35.20 -37.48 -3.57
CA LEU A 636 35.52 -36.09 -3.28
C LEU A 636 35.33 -35.84 -1.79
N TYR A 637 36.41 -35.59 -1.06
CA TYR A 637 36.36 -35.26 0.36
C TYR A 637 36.15 -33.76 0.53
N HIS A 638 35.17 -33.36 1.34
CA HIS A 638 34.77 -31.96 1.52
C HIS A 638 35.39 -31.30 2.76
N ASN A 639 36.31 -31.98 3.43
CA ASN A 639 36.90 -31.54 4.70
C ASN A 639 37.60 -30.17 4.64
N GLU A 640 38.04 -29.78 3.43
CA GLU A 640 38.68 -28.50 3.12
C GLU A 640 37.86 -27.69 2.09
N LEU A 641 36.61 -28.06 1.83
CA LEU A 641 35.76 -27.36 0.89
C LEU A 641 35.40 -25.98 1.47
N VAL A 642 35.71 -24.94 0.70
CA VAL A 642 35.16 -23.60 0.88
C VAL A 642 34.39 -23.23 -0.36
N ALA A 643 33.08 -23.04 -0.18
CA ALA A 643 32.17 -22.58 -1.22
C ALA A 643 31.41 -21.37 -0.68
N TYR A 644 31.31 -20.34 -1.52
CA TYR A 644 30.50 -19.16 -1.31
C TYR A 644 29.88 -18.80 -2.65
N LEU A 645 28.58 -19.00 -2.77
CA LEU A 645 27.85 -18.88 -4.03
C LEU A 645 26.66 -17.95 -3.81
N SER A 646 26.61 -16.86 -4.57
CA SER A 646 25.44 -15.98 -4.60
C SER A 646 24.19 -16.82 -4.88
N HIS A 647 23.23 -16.80 -3.95
CA HIS A 647 22.06 -17.67 -4.04
C HIS A 647 20.99 -17.07 -4.98
N ASN A 648 20.80 -15.75 -4.92
CA ASN A 648 19.84 -15.01 -5.72
C ASN A 648 20.45 -13.68 -6.19
N GLU A 649 20.38 -13.37 -7.49
CA GLU A 649 20.87 -12.09 -8.03
C GLU A 649 20.07 -10.88 -7.51
N GLU A 650 18.82 -11.10 -7.08
CA GLU A 650 17.97 -10.08 -6.44
C GLU A 650 18.36 -9.80 -4.99
N TYR A 651 18.99 -10.77 -4.31
CA TYR A 651 19.48 -10.67 -2.93
C TYR A 651 20.97 -11.04 -2.87
N PRO A 652 21.86 -10.17 -3.39
CA PRO A 652 23.26 -10.51 -3.62
C PRO A 652 24.08 -10.66 -2.33
N ASP A 653 23.58 -10.12 -1.22
CA ASP A 653 24.10 -10.27 0.13
C ASP A 653 23.66 -11.57 0.81
N ASP A 654 22.85 -12.40 0.15
CA ASP A 654 22.53 -13.76 0.57
C ASP A 654 23.27 -14.82 -0.29
N ALA A 655 23.92 -15.76 0.38
CA ALA A 655 24.75 -16.76 -0.25
C ALA A 655 24.55 -18.17 0.32
N GLU A 656 24.56 -19.16 -0.57
CA GLU A 656 24.79 -20.54 -0.16
C GLU A 656 26.29 -20.72 0.14
N PHE A 657 26.59 -21.40 1.25
CA PHE A 657 27.96 -21.63 1.67
C PHE A 657 28.21 -23.07 2.12
N ALA A 658 29.47 -23.48 2.01
CA ALA A 658 30.01 -24.64 2.71
C ALA A 658 31.43 -24.32 3.18
N SER A 659 31.74 -24.53 4.46
CA SER A 659 33.09 -24.30 5.00
C SER A 659 33.29 -25.10 6.29
N PRO A 660 34.52 -25.61 6.55
CA PRO A 660 34.86 -26.13 7.87
C PRO A 660 34.93 -25.01 8.92
N ILE A 661 34.44 -25.28 10.13
CA ILE A 661 34.54 -24.36 11.27
C ILE A 661 36.00 -24.29 11.76
N LYS A 662 36.57 -23.09 11.86
CA LYS A 662 37.94 -22.86 12.36
C LYS A 662 37.99 -22.67 13.88
N SER A 663 36.97 -22.02 14.44
CA SER A 663 36.76 -21.86 15.88
C SER A 663 35.28 -21.68 16.16
N VAL A 664 34.87 -22.00 17.39
CA VAL A 664 33.47 -21.95 17.83
C VAL A 664 33.39 -21.30 19.20
N GLU A 665 32.44 -20.39 19.35
CA GLU A 665 32.05 -19.75 20.61
C GLU A 665 30.52 -19.81 20.74
N GLN A 666 30.02 -19.74 21.96
CA GLN A 666 28.58 -19.62 22.22
C GLN A 666 28.26 -18.20 22.67
N VAL A 667 27.21 -17.64 22.10
CA VAL A 667 26.65 -16.34 22.47
C VAL A 667 25.14 -16.51 22.65
N SER A 668 24.49 -15.57 23.33
CA SER A 668 23.04 -15.59 23.48
C SER A 668 22.45 -14.21 23.21
N LEU A 669 21.30 -14.19 22.59
CA LEU A 669 20.49 -13.00 22.33
C LEU A 669 19.03 -13.36 22.57
N PHE A 670 18.30 -12.51 23.32
CA PHE A 670 16.90 -12.73 23.67
C PHE A 670 16.58 -14.11 24.29
N GLY A 671 17.54 -14.70 25.02
CA GLY A 671 17.37 -16.03 25.63
C GLY A 671 17.59 -17.20 24.66
N ILE A 672 17.88 -16.93 23.39
CA ILE A 672 18.22 -17.95 22.38
C ILE A 672 19.75 -18.12 22.37
N ASP A 673 20.21 -19.37 22.35
CA ASP A 673 21.62 -19.71 22.22
C ASP A 673 22.03 -19.74 20.75
N PHE A 674 23.13 -19.08 20.42
CA PHE A 674 23.74 -19.07 19.09
C PHE A 674 25.16 -19.63 19.14
N ILE A 675 25.56 -20.21 18.02
CA ILE A 675 26.94 -20.54 17.72
C ILE A 675 27.53 -19.40 16.91
N LYS A 676 28.63 -18.85 17.40
CA LYS A 676 29.53 -17.99 16.63
C LYS A 676 30.69 -18.84 16.13
N ALA A 677 30.70 -19.11 14.83
CA ALA A 677 31.75 -19.84 14.15
C ALA A 677 32.63 -18.90 13.34
N VAL A 678 33.93 -19.17 13.27
CA VAL A 678 34.79 -18.61 12.22
C VAL A 678 34.78 -19.58 11.05
N ILE A 679 34.35 -19.11 9.88
CA ILE A 679 34.38 -19.85 8.61
C ILE A 679 35.21 -19.09 7.57
N SER A 680 35.61 -19.80 6.52
CA SER A 680 36.29 -19.22 5.38
C SER A 680 35.29 -19.08 4.23
N ILE A 681 35.35 -17.96 3.50
CA ILE A 681 34.50 -17.74 2.31
C ILE A 681 35.33 -17.68 1.01
N CYS A 682 36.65 -17.56 1.12
CA CYS A 682 37.59 -17.66 0.01
C CYS A 682 38.92 -18.26 0.49
N HIS A 683 39.59 -19.04 -0.37
CA HIS A 683 40.86 -19.71 -0.06
C HIS A 683 42.09 -19.16 -0.81
N GLU A 684 41.92 -18.42 -1.92
CA GLU A 684 43.05 -18.05 -2.78
C GLU A 684 43.17 -16.53 -2.97
N PRO A 685 44.40 -15.97 -2.89
CA PRO A 685 45.64 -16.51 -2.34
C PRO A 685 45.75 -16.33 -0.81
N GLU A 686 44.90 -15.49 -0.20
CA GLU A 686 44.77 -15.33 1.25
C GLU A 686 43.37 -15.75 1.71
N GLU A 687 43.29 -16.42 2.87
CA GLU A 687 42.04 -16.96 3.38
C GLU A 687 41.17 -15.82 3.97
N THR A 688 39.99 -15.59 3.37
CA THR A 688 39.04 -14.59 3.85
C THR A 688 38.10 -15.22 4.88
N TYR A 689 38.18 -14.76 6.13
CA TYR A 689 37.37 -15.26 7.23
C TYR A 689 36.19 -14.36 7.57
N VAL A 690 35.06 -14.96 7.94
CA VAL A 690 33.94 -14.21 8.54
C VAL A 690 33.45 -14.91 9.81
N HIS A 691 32.88 -14.13 10.72
CA HIS A 691 32.06 -14.70 11.78
C HIS A 691 30.69 -15.07 11.23
N LEU A 692 30.32 -16.34 11.37
CA LEU A 692 28.98 -16.85 11.09
C LEU A 692 28.25 -17.08 12.41
N TYR A 693 27.11 -16.43 12.59
CA TYR A 693 26.24 -16.59 13.74
C TYR A 693 25.00 -17.39 13.34
N PHE A 694 24.73 -18.52 13.98
CA PHE A 694 23.54 -19.32 13.68
C PHE A 694 22.95 -19.93 14.94
N LYS A 695 21.64 -20.19 14.95
CA LYS A 695 20.96 -20.77 16.12
C LYS A 695 21.61 -22.11 16.48
N LYS A 696 21.96 -22.29 17.76
CA LYS A 696 22.62 -23.51 18.24
C LYS A 696 21.78 -24.76 18.00
N GLU A 697 20.46 -24.62 17.94
CA GLU A 697 19.54 -25.71 17.61
C GLU A 697 19.75 -26.30 16.21
N TYR A 698 20.24 -25.52 15.25
CA TYR A 698 20.51 -26.00 13.89
C TYR A 698 21.64 -27.03 13.88
N LEU A 699 22.67 -26.80 14.69
CA LEU A 699 23.78 -27.73 14.83
C LEU A 699 24.37 -27.73 16.25
N PRO A 700 23.75 -28.44 17.21
CA PRO A 700 24.13 -28.38 18.63
C PRO A 700 25.55 -28.86 18.93
N ASN A 701 26.09 -29.72 18.07
CA ASN A 701 27.42 -30.33 18.22
C ASN A 701 28.50 -29.64 17.36
N ALA A 702 28.24 -28.44 16.86
CA ALA A 702 29.20 -27.66 16.08
C ALA A 702 30.53 -27.51 16.84
N LYS A 703 31.62 -27.92 16.21
CA LYS A 703 32.97 -27.86 16.76
C LYS A 703 33.96 -27.52 15.66
N LYS A 704 35.18 -27.15 16.06
CA LYS A 704 36.28 -26.96 15.12
C LYS A 704 36.45 -28.21 14.22
N GLY A 705 36.54 -27.98 12.92
CA GLY A 705 36.67 -29.00 11.89
C GLY A 705 35.35 -29.57 11.38
N THR A 706 34.21 -29.29 12.03
CA THR A 706 32.89 -29.64 11.46
C THR A 706 32.69 -28.88 10.17
N LEU A 707 32.42 -29.60 9.07
CA LEU A 707 31.98 -29.02 7.81
C LEU A 707 30.54 -28.54 8.00
N VAL A 708 30.30 -27.24 7.84
CA VAL A 708 28.96 -26.67 7.86
C VAL A 708 28.58 -26.18 6.48
N ARG A 709 27.30 -26.34 6.13
CA ARG A 709 26.70 -25.79 4.92
C ARG A 709 25.33 -25.20 5.22
N GLY A 710 24.85 -24.32 4.37
CA GLY A 710 23.54 -23.71 4.50
C GLY A 710 23.50 -22.39 3.75
N PHE A 711 22.67 -21.48 4.24
CA PHE A 711 22.61 -20.12 3.71
C PHE A 711 23.13 -19.14 4.75
N LEU A 712 23.70 -18.06 4.26
CA LEU A 712 24.15 -16.97 5.09
C LEU A 712 23.74 -15.63 4.48
N TRP A 713 23.28 -14.74 5.35
CA TRP A 713 23.06 -13.34 5.02
C TRP A 713 24.27 -12.53 5.49
N MET A 714 24.99 -11.94 4.55
CA MET A 714 26.23 -11.20 4.75
C MET A 714 25.94 -9.74 5.10
N GLN A 715 26.62 -9.26 6.12
CA GLN A 715 26.51 -7.89 6.61
C GLN A 715 27.90 -7.30 6.85
N GLY A 716 27.97 -5.97 6.75
CA GLY A 716 29.20 -5.23 6.94
C GLY A 716 28.97 -3.88 7.59
N LYS A 717 30.04 -3.34 8.16
CA LYS A 717 30.12 -1.94 8.60
C LYS A 717 31.54 -1.42 8.52
N ILE A 718 31.72 -0.10 8.42
CA ILE A 718 33.04 0.50 8.48
C ILE A 718 33.62 0.29 9.88
N LYS A 719 34.87 -0.18 9.93
CA LYS A 719 35.61 -0.28 11.19
C LYS A 719 35.84 1.13 11.76
N ALA A 720 35.31 1.36 12.96
CA ALA A 720 35.46 2.62 13.70
C ALA A 720 36.91 2.90 14.12
#